data_AF-A0AAV6RPE2-F1
#
_entry.id   AF-A0AAV6RPE2-F1
#
_cell.length_a   1.000
_cell.length_b   1.000
_cell.length_c   1.000
_cell.angle_alpha   90.00
_cell.angle_beta   90.00
_cell.angle_gamma   90.00
#
_symmetry.space_group_name_H-M   'P 1'
#
loop_
_entity.id
_entity.type
_entity.pdbx_description
1 polymer ?
#
loop_
_entity_poly.entity_id
_entity_poly.type
_entity_poly.pdbx_seq_one_letter_code
_entity_poly.pdbx_strand_id
1 'polypeptide(L)'
;MESLTPNTEVRLMVSQCFRTLTTSTDDKDITAALQTLNSYLDDGPVSTTTSAQRDEFRRAHYTRTLHFLVSNVQADWLHSLRAAQNTELWDRLFLCGPPEQALLVLMEGIGALRPSVNLDHLISITEKFLQSGRLADLLWSHCLATAPSDSPQLRETLLGRIVALPDLTANRLRLKNKPLFLPQQYYRLLATEMLTALERTCLALKNGTDCSSIFVAQILGKVCIHGHSDVVLAVLAPQLSACTRSDMVWQRVCWKMLGNVPQRWMESVLTGLVQAVSGPDALGRIIGNLVLTNKKAQFVITHKLLLLQYKYKTQVLRIILGYLAADRERRPLLMQVLRSVSQAWANPSAVKHTPLEQQLYVSKALLLSVSLLSDSELQGLRSELLQCMLGGMQSHLDSNVVQIRRVGMVVGECLSTRMNINGTKLKFEYDHDEETRELLAVMTPADSSDEPEPGPVKEVDSPQRTQNKSSQCKAEPQSPQNDPDSELDSDDELTPYDMSGDGEMNQASPPCYLRDCLETLMSSEDSVRVELSLKVAESLVRKNVFATREISVQLTKVLLHMEDKYNITGFLSLRQATMVALTASDCVPVTQYLTTEFYSLNYSLRQRLDMLEVLALAAQELSKPLAERRDSPVCTADSADLMTGDNPLHWREVVDKRIQSKTKRRSKGSTQPSAKAAPNRFAPVAGHFFFLLLRNYDKPQMTFDLLGGDHLVLGRMIHTLGLFMHLAVNAPIAAQMGRALLDFVWAVRYHTDQMVRRGVLFAVCSVFLSMPSQNLLTDLSDQLFETRTWLADVAEGDPDADCRSLAVQSLVLLDKSLKKQLQDPQALGPES
;
A
#
# COMPACT_ATOMS: atom_id res chain seq x y z
N MET A 1 -58.08 -16.83 54.10
CA MET A 1 -57.43 -17.01 52.80
C MET A 1 -56.13 -16.25 52.86
N GLU A 2 -55.02 -16.97 53.08
CA GLU A 2 -53.68 -16.38 53.14
C GLU A 2 -53.32 -15.80 51.78
N SER A 3 -52.83 -14.55 51.77
CA SER A 3 -52.36 -13.86 50.58
C SER A 3 -51.18 -14.62 49.97
N LEU A 4 -51.34 -15.12 48.75
CA LEU A 4 -50.27 -15.76 47.97
C LEU A 4 -49.06 -14.83 47.87
N THR A 5 -47.84 -15.38 47.93
CA THR A 5 -46.63 -14.59 47.70
C THR A 5 -46.61 -14.08 46.25
N PRO A 6 -46.08 -12.87 45.97
CA PRO A 6 -46.12 -12.27 44.64
C PRO A 6 -45.54 -13.18 43.54
N ASN A 7 -44.55 -14.03 43.86
CA ASN A 7 -44.03 -15.06 42.94
C ASN A 7 -45.07 -16.11 42.55
N THR A 8 -45.82 -16.66 43.51
CA THR A 8 -46.85 -17.66 43.23
C THR A 8 -48.01 -17.10 42.41
N GLU A 9 -48.40 -15.85 42.67
CA GLU A 9 -49.46 -15.16 41.92
C GLU A 9 -49.05 -14.90 40.45
N VAL A 10 -47.88 -14.29 40.21
CA VAL A 10 -47.39 -14.02 38.85
C VAL A 10 -47.18 -15.33 38.08
N ARG A 11 -46.62 -16.36 38.71
CA ARG A 11 -46.43 -17.68 38.09
C ARG A 11 -47.75 -18.32 37.66
N LEU A 12 -48.78 -18.25 38.49
CA LEU A 12 -50.11 -18.78 38.17
C LEU A 12 -50.73 -18.03 36.99
N MET A 13 -50.68 -16.69 37.02
CA MET A 13 -51.22 -15.85 35.94
C MET A 13 -50.50 -16.08 34.61
N VAL A 14 -49.17 -16.14 34.60
CA VAL A 14 -48.39 -16.43 33.38
C VAL A 14 -48.71 -17.83 32.85
N SER A 15 -48.83 -18.82 33.73
CA SER A 15 -49.19 -20.20 33.33
C SER A 15 -50.61 -20.27 32.77
N GLN A 16 -51.55 -19.50 33.30
CA GLN A 16 -52.90 -19.38 32.78
C GLN A 16 -52.88 -18.75 31.38
N CYS A 17 -52.13 -17.66 31.18
CA CYS A 17 -51.97 -17.04 29.87
C CYS A 17 -51.41 -18.02 28.84
N PHE A 18 -50.38 -18.81 29.17
CA PHE A 18 -49.84 -19.83 28.27
C PHE A 18 -50.87 -20.89 27.90
N ARG A 19 -51.65 -21.37 28.87
CA ARG A 19 -52.74 -22.32 28.60
C ARG A 19 -53.75 -21.72 27.63
N THR A 20 -54.25 -20.52 27.91
CA THR A 20 -55.21 -19.82 27.05
C THR A 20 -54.68 -19.65 25.62
N LEU A 21 -53.42 -19.24 25.45
CA LEU A 21 -52.79 -19.07 24.13
C LEU A 21 -52.57 -20.40 23.38
N THR A 22 -52.53 -21.54 24.08
CA THR A 22 -52.44 -22.87 23.43
C THR A 22 -53.79 -23.51 23.13
N THR A 23 -54.83 -23.24 23.93
CA THR A 23 -56.10 -24.00 23.88
C THR A 23 -57.27 -23.21 23.34
N SER A 24 -57.26 -21.87 23.42
CA SER A 24 -58.38 -21.05 22.97
C SER A 24 -58.25 -20.71 21.48
N THR A 25 -59.39 -20.72 20.78
CA THR A 25 -59.54 -20.26 19.40
C THR A 25 -60.31 -18.92 19.30
N ASP A 26 -60.74 -18.35 20.44
CA ASP A 26 -61.41 -17.05 20.49
C ASP A 26 -60.39 -15.90 20.56
N ASP A 27 -60.43 -15.01 19.56
CA ASP A 27 -59.57 -13.83 19.47
C ASP A 27 -59.67 -12.94 20.71
N LYS A 28 -60.82 -12.90 21.41
CA LYS A 28 -60.99 -12.10 22.63
C LYS A 28 -60.17 -12.63 23.81
N ASP A 29 -60.14 -13.94 23.98
CA ASP A 29 -59.38 -14.58 25.05
C ASP A 29 -57.87 -14.47 24.78
N ILE A 30 -57.47 -14.62 23.52
CA ILE A 30 -56.08 -14.46 23.06
C ILE A 30 -55.59 -13.02 23.30
N THR A 31 -56.38 -12.02 22.88
CA THR A 31 -56.04 -10.62 23.10
C THR A 31 -55.98 -10.25 24.59
N ALA A 32 -56.91 -10.74 25.41
CA ALA A 32 -56.89 -10.52 26.86
C ALA A 32 -55.65 -11.16 27.53
N ALA A 33 -55.24 -12.35 27.11
CA ALA A 33 -54.03 -13.02 27.61
C ALA A 33 -52.76 -12.21 27.26
N LEU A 34 -52.64 -11.72 26.02
CA LEU A 34 -51.49 -10.88 25.62
C LEU A 34 -51.49 -9.51 26.32
N GLN A 35 -52.65 -8.89 26.52
CA GLN A 35 -52.78 -7.65 27.30
C GLN A 35 -52.34 -7.85 28.75
N THR A 36 -52.71 -8.98 29.36
CA THR A 36 -52.28 -9.34 30.71
C THR A 36 -50.76 -9.46 30.79
N LEU A 37 -50.11 -10.11 29.82
CA LEU A 37 -48.64 -10.19 29.77
C LEU A 37 -47.98 -8.82 29.57
N ASN A 38 -48.54 -7.95 28.73
CA ASN A 38 -48.01 -6.58 28.52
C ASN A 38 -48.16 -5.70 29.77
N SER A 39 -49.20 -5.89 30.58
CA SER A 39 -49.43 -5.10 31.80
C SER A 39 -48.28 -5.21 32.82
N TYR A 40 -47.51 -6.31 32.79
CA TYR A 40 -46.32 -6.47 33.63
C TYR A 40 -45.09 -5.68 33.12
N LEU A 41 -45.14 -5.15 31.90
CA LEU A 41 -44.06 -4.37 31.29
C LEU A 41 -44.28 -2.86 31.40
N ASP A 42 -45.50 -2.41 31.69
CA ASP A 42 -45.85 -1.00 31.75
C ASP A 42 -45.26 -0.31 32.99
N ASP A 43 -44.50 0.77 32.76
CA ASP A 43 -43.93 1.65 33.79
C ASP A 43 -44.76 2.92 34.06
N GLY A 44 -45.96 3.01 33.47
CA GLY A 44 -46.83 4.18 33.59
C GLY A 44 -47.58 4.29 34.94
N PRO A 45 -48.02 5.50 35.33
CA PRO A 45 -48.75 5.75 36.59
C PRO A 45 -50.16 5.12 36.66
N VAL A 46 -50.64 4.53 35.56
CA VAL A 46 -51.97 3.89 35.42
C VAL A 46 -51.85 2.35 35.39
N SER A 47 -50.69 1.78 35.76
CA SER A 47 -50.49 0.33 35.74
C SER A 47 -51.35 -0.37 36.79
N THR A 48 -52.06 -1.41 36.37
CA THR A 48 -52.88 -2.28 37.24
C THR A 48 -52.05 -3.27 38.05
N THR A 49 -50.74 -3.41 37.77
CA THR A 49 -49.83 -4.36 38.42
C THR A 49 -48.87 -3.67 39.39
N THR A 50 -48.59 -4.31 40.53
CA THR A 50 -47.70 -3.74 41.56
C THR A 50 -46.23 -3.77 41.10
N SER A 51 -45.38 -2.86 41.60
CA SER A 51 -43.94 -2.86 41.28
C SER A 51 -43.27 -4.21 41.57
N ALA A 52 -43.62 -4.85 42.70
CA ALA A 52 -43.07 -6.14 43.08
C ALA A 52 -43.44 -7.26 42.09
N GLN A 53 -44.68 -7.26 41.57
CA GLN A 53 -45.12 -8.22 40.55
C GLN A 53 -44.39 -7.98 39.21
N ARG A 54 -44.17 -6.71 38.83
CA ARG A 54 -43.43 -6.36 37.60
C ARG A 54 -41.96 -6.78 37.67
N ASP A 55 -41.30 -6.52 38.79
CA ASP A 55 -39.91 -6.93 39.00
C ASP A 55 -39.76 -8.46 39.02
N GLU A 56 -40.72 -9.17 39.63
CA GLU A 56 -40.74 -10.63 39.61
C GLU A 56 -40.95 -11.20 38.21
N PHE A 57 -41.88 -10.62 37.42
CA PHE A 57 -42.09 -11.02 36.04
C PHE A 57 -40.83 -10.82 35.19
N ARG A 58 -40.21 -9.63 35.28
CA ARG A 58 -38.97 -9.28 34.56
C ARG A 58 -37.80 -10.20 34.92
N ARG A 59 -37.70 -10.64 36.18
CA ARG A 59 -36.60 -11.49 36.67
C ARG A 59 -36.80 -12.98 36.37
N ALA A 60 -38.01 -13.52 36.59
CA ALA A 60 -38.23 -14.97 36.64
C ALA A 60 -39.08 -15.53 35.49
N HIS A 61 -39.86 -14.70 34.79
CA HIS A 61 -40.89 -15.17 33.85
C HIS A 61 -40.79 -14.59 32.44
N TYR A 62 -40.11 -13.46 32.27
CA TYR A 62 -40.04 -12.75 30.99
C TYR A 62 -39.35 -13.57 29.90
N THR A 63 -38.13 -14.08 30.13
CA THR A 63 -37.41 -14.94 29.17
C THR A 63 -38.26 -16.14 28.74
N ARG A 64 -38.92 -16.82 29.70
CA ARG A 64 -39.80 -17.96 29.41
C ARG A 64 -41.01 -17.57 28.55
N THR A 65 -41.57 -16.39 28.80
CA THR A 65 -42.67 -15.83 28.01
C THR A 65 -42.24 -15.60 26.57
N LEU A 66 -41.08 -14.97 26.34
CA LEU A 66 -40.58 -14.77 24.99
C LEU A 66 -40.25 -16.09 24.27
N HIS A 67 -39.65 -17.07 24.95
CA HIS A 67 -39.43 -18.40 24.34
C HIS A 67 -40.73 -19.10 23.96
N PHE A 68 -41.76 -18.98 24.80
CA PHE A 68 -43.09 -19.51 24.49
C PHE A 68 -43.66 -18.85 23.23
N LEU A 69 -43.54 -17.53 23.11
CA LEU A 69 -43.99 -16.81 21.93
C LEU A 69 -43.20 -17.21 20.67
N VAL A 70 -41.87 -17.29 20.76
CA VAL A 70 -41.01 -17.70 19.63
C VAL A 70 -41.26 -19.17 19.21
N SER A 71 -41.59 -20.04 20.16
CA SER A 71 -41.93 -21.45 19.86
C SER A 71 -43.30 -21.58 19.19
N ASN A 72 -44.21 -20.64 19.44
CA ASN A 72 -45.58 -20.63 18.90
C ASN A 72 -45.78 -19.61 17.77
N VAL A 73 -44.71 -19.16 17.08
CA VAL A 73 -44.84 -18.18 15.97
C VAL A 73 -45.65 -18.75 14.79
N GLN A 74 -45.82 -20.06 14.70
CA GLN A 74 -46.67 -20.73 13.70
C GLN A 74 -48.13 -20.93 14.15
N ALA A 75 -48.50 -20.47 15.35
CA ALA A 75 -49.85 -20.70 15.85
C ALA A 75 -50.89 -19.92 15.03
N ASP A 76 -52.02 -20.56 14.75
CA ASP A 76 -53.09 -20.02 13.90
C ASP A 76 -53.64 -18.68 14.43
N TRP A 77 -53.65 -18.49 15.74
CA TRP A 77 -54.08 -17.24 16.37
C TRP A 77 -53.19 -16.03 16.06
N LEU A 78 -51.91 -16.25 15.75
CA LEU A 78 -51.02 -15.13 15.37
C LEU A 78 -51.43 -14.57 14.00
N HIS A 79 -51.98 -15.42 13.13
CA HIS A 79 -52.50 -15.03 11.82
C HIS A 79 -53.91 -14.43 11.87
N SER A 80 -54.69 -14.68 12.94
CA SER A 80 -56.02 -14.07 13.13
C SER A 80 -55.97 -12.63 13.65
N LEU A 81 -54.87 -12.24 14.32
CA LEU A 81 -54.67 -10.87 14.80
C LEU A 81 -54.47 -9.86 13.66
N ARG A 82 -55.13 -8.69 13.76
CA ARG A 82 -54.89 -7.58 12.82
C ARG A 82 -53.46 -7.06 12.97
N ALA A 83 -52.88 -6.53 11.89
CA ALA A 83 -51.52 -6.00 11.91
C ALA A 83 -51.25 -5.00 13.07
N ALA A 84 -52.20 -4.08 13.35
CA ALA A 84 -52.10 -3.13 14.46
C ALA A 84 -52.12 -3.81 15.84
N GLN A 85 -52.96 -4.83 16.02
CA GLN A 85 -53.04 -5.61 17.27
C GLN A 85 -51.77 -6.44 17.47
N ASN A 86 -51.21 -7.00 16.39
CA ASN A 86 -49.97 -7.76 16.45
C ASN A 86 -48.80 -6.85 16.90
N THR A 87 -48.72 -5.62 16.36
CA THR A 87 -47.70 -4.65 16.81
C THR A 87 -47.89 -4.19 18.27
N GLU A 88 -49.13 -4.02 18.71
CA GLU A 88 -49.42 -3.49 20.05
C GLU A 88 -49.32 -4.54 21.16
N LEU A 89 -49.63 -5.80 20.84
CA LEU A 89 -49.73 -6.88 21.82
C LEU A 89 -48.53 -7.84 21.75
N TRP A 90 -48.02 -8.16 20.56
CA TRP A 90 -46.96 -9.13 20.40
C TRP A 90 -45.59 -8.47 20.26
N ASP A 91 -45.39 -7.57 19.28
CA ASP A 91 -44.11 -6.88 19.09
C ASP A 91 -43.72 -6.10 20.38
N ARG A 92 -44.70 -5.49 21.06
CA ARG A 92 -44.51 -4.74 22.32
C ARG A 92 -43.83 -5.57 23.41
N LEU A 93 -44.10 -6.87 23.50
CA LEU A 93 -43.46 -7.74 24.49
C LEU A 93 -41.95 -7.83 24.29
N PHE A 94 -41.46 -7.72 23.05
CA PHE A 94 -40.03 -7.67 22.74
C PHE A 94 -39.44 -6.25 22.86
N LEU A 95 -40.25 -5.23 22.52
CA LEU A 95 -39.83 -3.84 22.43
C LEU A 95 -39.91 -3.05 23.75
N CYS A 96 -40.59 -3.55 24.78
CA CYS A 96 -40.77 -2.83 26.05
C CYS A 96 -40.14 -3.49 27.29
N GLY A 97 -39.86 -4.80 27.30
CA GLY A 97 -39.31 -5.46 28.50
C GLY A 97 -37.79 -5.32 28.69
N PRO A 98 -37.14 -6.16 29.53
CA PRO A 98 -35.68 -6.17 29.70
C PRO A 98 -34.94 -6.41 28.37
N PRO A 99 -34.10 -5.46 27.91
CA PRO A 99 -33.55 -5.50 26.56
C PRO A 99 -32.52 -6.62 26.36
N GLU A 100 -31.74 -6.98 27.39
CA GLU A 100 -30.78 -8.09 27.34
C GLU A 100 -31.46 -9.45 27.14
N GLN A 101 -32.55 -9.72 27.87
CA GLN A 101 -33.33 -10.94 27.74
C GLN A 101 -34.04 -11.00 26.37
N ALA A 102 -34.61 -9.87 25.93
CA ALA A 102 -35.29 -9.79 24.64
C ALA A 102 -34.34 -10.06 23.46
N LEU A 103 -33.15 -9.45 23.47
CA LEU A 103 -32.16 -9.63 22.41
C LEU A 103 -31.69 -11.08 22.33
N LEU A 104 -31.41 -11.73 23.46
CA LEU A 104 -30.98 -13.12 23.49
C LEU A 104 -32.03 -14.07 22.89
N VAL A 105 -33.31 -13.90 23.25
CA VAL A 105 -34.40 -14.73 22.73
C VAL A 105 -34.66 -14.46 21.24
N LEU A 106 -34.62 -13.20 20.79
CA LEU A 106 -34.74 -12.85 19.37
C LEU A 106 -33.62 -13.51 18.54
N MET A 107 -32.38 -13.44 19.02
CA MET A 107 -31.23 -14.03 18.34
C MET A 107 -31.28 -15.56 18.33
N GLU A 108 -31.76 -16.19 19.40
CA GLU A 108 -31.98 -17.64 19.43
C GLU A 108 -33.06 -18.05 18.42
N GLY A 109 -34.17 -17.32 18.36
CA GLY A 109 -35.25 -17.54 17.39
C GLY A 109 -34.76 -17.43 15.94
N ILE A 110 -34.03 -16.36 15.60
CA ILE A 110 -33.40 -16.19 14.27
C ILE A 110 -32.43 -17.33 13.96
N GLY A 111 -31.70 -17.80 14.98
CA GLY A 111 -30.79 -18.93 14.87
C GLY A 111 -31.47 -20.28 14.69
N ALA A 112 -32.69 -20.48 15.17
CA ALA A 112 -33.39 -21.76 15.13
C ALA A 112 -34.32 -21.92 13.91
N LEU A 113 -34.94 -20.83 13.46
CA LEU A 113 -35.97 -20.87 12.43
C LEU A 113 -35.40 -21.07 11.00
N ARG A 114 -36.18 -21.78 10.17
CA ARG A 114 -35.93 -21.91 8.73
C ARG A 114 -36.45 -20.66 7.99
N PRO A 115 -35.93 -20.35 6.78
CA PRO A 115 -36.44 -19.27 5.95
C PRO A 115 -37.96 -19.36 5.75
N SER A 116 -38.70 -18.42 6.33
CA SER A 116 -40.16 -18.40 6.40
C SER A 116 -40.65 -16.99 6.72
N VAL A 117 -41.95 -16.71 6.49
CA VAL A 117 -42.59 -15.43 6.86
C VAL A 117 -42.41 -15.11 8.35
N ASN A 118 -42.34 -16.15 9.18
CA ASN A 118 -42.15 -16.05 10.63
C ASN A 118 -40.72 -15.61 11.00
N LEU A 119 -39.72 -16.10 10.26
CA LEU A 119 -38.35 -15.60 10.36
C LEU A 119 -38.30 -14.12 9.95
N ASP A 120 -38.94 -13.75 8.84
CA ASP A 120 -39.01 -12.36 8.36
C ASP A 120 -39.69 -11.44 9.39
N HIS A 121 -40.71 -11.94 10.10
CA HIS A 121 -41.37 -11.20 11.18
C HIS A 121 -40.44 -10.96 12.38
N LEU A 122 -39.71 -11.98 12.86
CA LEU A 122 -38.72 -11.80 13.93
C LEU A 122 -37.57 -10.87 13.54
N ILE A 123 -37.12 -10.91 12.29
CA ILE A 123 -36.14 -9.97 11.76
C ILE A 123 -36.72 -8.56 11.75
N SER A 124 -38.00 -8.39 11.41
CA SER A 124 -38.67 -7.10 11.48
C SER A 124 -38.78 -6.55 12.90
N ILE A 125 -39.01 -7.41 13.91
CA ILE A 125 -39.00 -6.97 15.31
C ILE A 125 -37.59 -6.59 15.73
N THR A 126 -36.59 -7.39 15.35
CA THR A 126 -35.20 -7.12 15.69
C THR A 126 -34.75 -5.80 15.07
N GLU A 127 -35.20 -5.50 13.85
CA GLU A 127 -34.97 -4.19 13.21
C GLU A 127 -35.64 -3.06 13.99
N LYS A 128 -36.91 -3.21 14.38
CA LYS A 128 -37.61 -2.22 15.23
C LYS A 128 -36.93 -2.03 16.59
N PHE A 129 -36.42 -3.11 17.19
CA PHE A 129 -35.69 -3.09 18.45
C PHE A 129 -34.41 -2.26 18.33
N LEU A 130 -33.68 -2.42 17.23
CA LEU A 130 -32.48 -1.63 16.95
C LEU A 130 -32.81 -0.16 16.68
N GLN A 131 -33.90 0.12 15.98
CA GLN A 131 -34.35 1.49 15.66
C GLN A 131 -34.90 2.24 16.88
N SER A 132 -35.41 1.54 17.90
CA SER A 132 -36.00 2.15 19.09
C SER A 132 -34.99 2.48 20.21
N GLY A 133 -33.68 2.41 19.94
CA GLY A 133 -32.64 2.78 20.91
C GLY A 133 -32.46 1.78 22.06
N ARG A 134 -32.96 0.55 21.90
CA ARG A 134 -32.99 -0.47 22.96
C ARG A 134 -31.60 -1.03 23.27
N LEU A 135 -30.66 -0.92 22.32
CA LEU A 135 -29.27 -1.23 22.58
C LEU A 135 -28.65 -0.21 23.54
N ALA A 136 -28.91 1.09 23.39
CA ALA A 136 -28.45 2.11 24.32
C ALA A 136 -29.03 1.89 25.71
N ASP A 137 -30.31 1.49 25.83
CA ASP A 137 -30.92 1.13 27.11
C ASP A 137 -30.24 -0.06 27.78
N LEU A 138 -29.92 -1.10 26.99
CA LEU A 138 -29.15 -2.26 27.44
C LEU A 138 -27.75 -1.87 27.92
N LEU A 139 -27.02 -1.08 27.12
CA LEU A 139 -25.69 -0.62 27.48
C LEU A 139 -25.71 0.23 28.75
N TRP A 140 -26.71 1.11 28.85
CA TRP A 140 -26.92 1.99 30.00
C TRP A 140 -27.27 1.24 31.28
N SER A 141 -28.12 0.22 31.22
CA SER A 141 -28.48 -0.59 32.39
C SER A 141 -27.26 -1.26 33.03
N HIS A 142 -26.28 -1.66 32.21
CA HIS A 142 -25.01 -2.23 32.65
C HIS A 142 -24.00 -1.19 33.14
N CYS A 143 -24.27 0.10 32.93
CA CYS A 143 -23.46 1.20 33.45
C CYS A 143 -23.86 1.63 34.87
N LEU A 144 -25.08 1.39 35.31
CA LEU A 144 -25.54 1.77 36.65
C LEU A 144 -24.98 0.85 37.74
N ALA A 145 -24.63 1.40 38.91
CA ALA A 145 -24.14 0.59 40.05
C ALA A 145 -25.18 -0.43 40.58
N THR A 146 -26.47 -0.19 40.36
CA THR A 146 -27.58 -1.11 40.64
C THR A 146 -27.81 -2.15 39.54
N ALA A 147 -26.85 -2.32 38.62
CA ALA A 147 -26.94 -3.30 37.55
C ALA A 147 -27.31 -4.70 38.09
N PRO A 148 -28.06 -5.49 37.31
CA PRO A 148 -28.42 -6.85 37.71
C PRO A 148 -27.16 -7.63 38.09
N SER A 149 -27.28 -8.49 39.10
CA SER A 149 -26.21 -9.39 39.57
C SER A 149 -25.94 -10.47 38.52
N ASP A 150 -25.42 -10.07 37.37
CA ASP A 150 -25.21 -10.93 36.23
C ASP A 150 -24.00 -11.83 36.45
N SER A 151 -24.14 -13.11 36.09
CA SER A 151 -23.00 -14.00 36.05
C SER A 151 -22.01 -13.54 34.97
N PRO A 152 -20.69 -13.76 35.17
CA PRO A 152 -19.70 -13.44 34.15
C PRO A 152 -19.96 -14.17 32.82
N GLN A 153 -20.57 -15.36 32.86
CA GLN A 153 -20.97 -16.10 31.66
C GLN A 153 -22.06 -15.38 30.88
N LEU A 154 -23.08 -14.82 31.55
CA LEU A 154 -24.16 -14.08 30.90
C LEU A 154 -23.63 -12.82 30.21
N ARG A 155 -22.68 -12.12 30.84
CA ARG A 155 -22.04 -10.94 30.24
C ARG A 155 -21.24 -11.29 28.99
N GLU A 156 -20.52 -12.41 29.02
CA GLU A 156 -19.74 -12.87 27.86
C GLU A 156 -20.63 -13.35 26.71
N THR A 157 -21.73 -14.06 27.00
CA THR A 157 -22.71 -14.46 25.97
C THR A 157 -23.37 -13.24 25.35
N LEU A 158 -23.80 -12.27 26.15
CA LEU A 158 -24.41 -11.03 25.65
C LEU A 158 -23.44 -10.24 24.78
N LEU A 159 -22.19 -10.07 25.23
CA LEU A 159 -21.11 -9.44 24.47
C LEU A 159 -20.89 -10.13 23.12
N GLY A 160 -20.79 -11.46 23.10
CA GLY A 160 -20.62 -12.23 21.86
C GLY A 160 -21.81 -12.08 20.91
N ARG A 161 -23.02 -12.05 21.46
CA ARG A 161 -24.28 -11.93 20.70
C ARG A 161 -24.44 -10.56 20.05
N ILE A 162 -24.18 -9.47 20.78
CA ILE A 162 -24.23 -8.11 20.22
C ILE A 162 -23.25 -7.97 19.04
N VAL A 163 -22.04 -8.53 19.16
CA VAL A 163 -21.04 -8.41 18.08
C VAL A 163 -21.38 -9.31 16.89
N ALA A 164 -21.94 -10.50 17.10
CA ALA A 164 -22.24 -11.48 16.07
C ALA A 164 -23.60 -11.31 15.37
N LEU A 165 -24.40 -10.29 15.71
CA LEU A 165 -25.73 -10.10 15.13
C LEU A 165 -25.72 -9.93 13.58
N PRO A 166 -24.79 -9.16 12.99
CA PRO A 166 -24.67 -9.08 11.52
C PRO A 166 -24.36 -10.45 10.89
N ASP A 167 -23.46 -11.22 11.49
CA ASP A 167 -23.07 -12.53 10.97
C ASP A 167 -24.23 -13.53 11.05
N LEU A 168 -24.95 -13.53 12.17
CA LEU A 168 -26.11 -14.40 12.37
C LEU A 168 -27.19 -14.14 11.31
N THR A 169 -27.52 -12.86 11.09
CA THR A 169 -28.55 -12.46 10.13
C THR A 169 -28.09 -12.68 8.68
N ALA A 170 -26.83 -12.36 8.35
CA ALA A 170 -26.26 -12.61 7.03
C ALA A 170 -26.24 -14.11 6.69
N ASN A 171 -25.87 -14.97 7.64
CA ASN A 171 -25.86 -16.42 7.45
C ASN A 171 -27.26 -17.00 7.21
N ARG A 172 -28.29 -16.42 7.83
CA ARG A 172 -29.68 -16.85 7.70
C ARG A 172 -30.38 -16.28 6.46
N LEU A 173 -30.15 -15.01 6.13
CA LEU A 173 -30.88 -14.28 5.08
C LEU A 173 -30.14 -14.21 3.74
N ARG A 174 -28.82 -14.41 3.74
CA ARG A 174 -27.96 -14.34 2.55
C ARG A 174 -28.23 -13.05 1.75
N LEU A 175 -28.71 -13.17 0.52
CA LEU A 175 -28.97 -12.05 -0.40
C LEU A 175 -30.22 -11.22 -0.04
N LYS A 176 -31.08 -11.71 0.87
CA LYS A 176 -32.29 -10.99 1.32
C LYS A 176 -32.07 -10.21 2.63
N ASN A 177 -30.82 -10.01 3.04
CA ASN A 177 -30.53 -9.32 4.29
C ASN A 177 -30.98 -7.86 4.23
N LYS A 178 -31.51 -7.34 5.34
CA LYS A 178 -31.92 -5.93 5.45
C LYS A 178 -30.71 -5.04 5.66
N PRO A 179 -30.75 -3.78 5.18
CA PRO A 179 -29.58 -2.90 5.19
C PRO A 179 -29.04 -2.66 6.61
N LEU A 180 -29.94 -2.53 7.60
CA LEU A 180 -29.58 -2.24 8.99
C LEU A 180 -28.70 -3.32 9.64
N PHE A 181 -28.78 -4.57 9.17
CA PHE A 181 -27.96 -5.68 9.65
C PHE A 181 -26.65 -5.85 8.88
N LEU A 182 -26.41 -5.07 7.83
CA LEU A 182 -25.11 -5.09 7.15
C LEU A 182 -24.05 -4.53 8.12
N PRO A 183 -22.84 -5.12 8.19
CA PRO A 183 -21.81 -4.69 9.14
C PRO A 183 -21.57 -3.17 9.15
N GLN A 184 -21.52 -2.53 7.99
CA GLN A 184 -21.30 -1.07 7.89
C GLN A 184 -22.39 -0.24 8.58
N GLN A 185 -23.66 -0.66 8.50
CA GLN A 185 -24.75 0.09 9.11
C GLN A 185 -24.92 -0.29 10.58
N TYR A 186 -24.86 -1.59 10.89
CA TYR A 186 -25.02 -2.08 12.25
C TYR A 186 -23.94 -1.53 13.19
N TYR A 187 -22.66 -1.56 12.81
CA TYR A 187 -21.60 -1.06 13.71
C TYR A 187 -21.59 0.46 13.82
N ARG A 188 -22.12 1.20 12.84
CA ARG A 188 -22.40 2.65 12.99
C ARG A 188 -23.50 2.89 14.00
N LEU A 189 -24.60 2.14 13.92
CA LEU A 189 -25.69 2.18 14.91
C LEU A 189 -25.16 1.81 16.30
N LEU A 190 -24.42 0.70 16.44
CA LEU A 190 -23.87 0.30 17.72
C LEU A 190 -22.96 1.40 18.32
N ALA A 191 -22.17 2.08 17.49
CA ALA A 191 -21.36 3.21 17.93
C ALA A 191 -22.22 4.39 18.42
N THR A 192 -23.32 4.73 17.73
CA THR A 192 -24.24 5.78 18.22
C THR A 192 -24.92 5.38 19.52
N GLU A 193 -25.34 4.12 19.66
CA GLU A 193 -25.95 3.61 20.88
C GLU A 193 -24.95 3.61 22.06
N MET A 194 -23.67 3.31 21.80
CA MET A 194 -22.60 3.46 22.79
C MET A 194 -22.41 4.92 23.22
N LEU A 195 -22.47 5.89 22.31
CA LEU A 195 -22.39 7.31 22.65
C LEU A 195 -23.57 7.74 23.53
N THR A 196 -24.79 7.34 23.19
CA THR A 196 -25.99 7.61 23.99
C THR A 196 -25.86 7.04 25.41
N ALA A 197 -25.33 5.83 25.56
CA ALA A 197 -25.08 5.23 26.87
C ALA A 197 -23.99 5.98 27.65
N LEU A 198 -22.92 6.43 26.99
CA LEU A 198 -21.86 7.23 27.62
C LEU A 198 -22.35 8.63 28.01
N GLU A 199 -23.24 9.25 27.24
CA GLU A 199 -23.85 10.53 27.56
C GLU A 199 -24.72 10.43 28.81
N ARG A 200 -25.56 9.39 28.89
CA ARG A 200 -26.35 9.07 30.10
C ARG A 200 -25.43 8.81 31.30
N THR A 201 -24.30 8.11 31.08
CA THR A 201 -23.28 7.90 32.11
C THR A 201 -22.69 9.21 32.62
N CYS A 202 -22.37 10.13 31.72
CA CYS A 202 -21.85 11.45 32.11
C CYS A 202 -22.89 12.26 32.89
N LEU A 203 -24.16 12.25 32.46
CA LEU A 203 -25.26 12.93 33.17
C LEU A 203 -25.47 12.35 34.57
N ALA A 204 -25.48 11.02 34.70
CA ALA A 204 -25.65 10.34 35.96
C ALA A 204 -24.50 10.62 36.94
N LEU A 205 -23.25 10.57 36.46
CA LEU A 205 -22.07 10.94 37.26
C LEU A 205 -22.12 12.40 37.72
N LYS A 206 -22.60 13.33 36.88
CA LYS A 206 -22.83 14.73 37.28
C LYS A 206 -23.90 14.87 38.36
N ASN A 207 -24.89 13.98 38.36
CA ASN A 207 -25.94 13.91 39.37
C ASN A 207 -25.52 13.12 40.64
N GLY A 208 -24.27 12.68 40.73
CA GLY A 208 -23.74 12.00 41.92
C GLY A 208 -24.06 10.51 42.02
N THR A 209 -24.51 9.87 40.94
CA THR A 209 -24.75 8.41 40.93
C THR A 209 -23.52 7.66 40.42
N ASP A 210 -23.09 6.63 41.15
CA ASP A 210 -21.96 5.79 40.76
C ASP A 210 -22.28 4.97 39.49
N CYS A 211 -21.34 4.99 38.54
CA CYS A 211 -21.47 4.31 37.26
C CYS A 211 -20.19 3.55 36.86
N SER A 212 -20.33 2.53 36.02
CA SER A 212 -19.27 1.69 35.47
C SER A 212 -19.25 1.76 33.93
N SER A 213 -18.07 1.87 33.33
CA SER A 213 -17.90 1.85 31.87
C SER A 213 -17.34 0.52 31.33
N ILE A 214 -17.27 -0.52 32.18
CA ILE A 214 -16.60 -1.79 31.85
C ILE A 214 -17.28 -2.49 30.67
N PHE A 215 -18.61 -2.58 30.65
CA PHE A 215 -19.31 -3.32 29.61
C PHE A 215 -19.21 -2.64 28.23
N VAL A 216 -19.35 -1.31 28.20
CA VAL A 216 -19.15 -0.51 26.97
C VAL A 216 -17.71 -0.65 26.46
N ALA A 217 -16.71 -0.63 27.36
CA ALA A 217 -15.31 -0.85 27.00
C ALA A 217 -15.07 -2.26 26.42
N GLN A 218 -15.72 -3.28 26.97
CA GLN A 218 -15.64 -4.65 26.45
C GLN A 218 -16.25 -4.75 25.06
N ILE A 219 -17.40 -4.12 24.81
CA ILE A 219 -18.03 -4.06 23.48
C ILE A 219 -17.11 -3.34 22.48
N LEU A 220 -16.58 -2.16 22.84
CA LEU A 220 -15.64 -1.43 22.00
C LEU A 220 -14.46 -2.32 21.58
N GLY A 221 -13.80 -2.94 22.56
CA GLY A 221 -12.65 -3.80 22.31
C GLY A 221 -13.00 -5.04 21.49
N LYS A 222 -14.13 -5.70 21.80
CA LYS A 222 -14.58 -6.90 21.09
C LYS A 222 -14.95 -6.58 19.64
N VAL A 223 -15.62 -5.47 19.36
CA VAL A 223 -15.93 -5.07 17.97
C VAL A 223 -14.66 -4.74 17.20
N CYS A 224 -13.70 -4.05 17.82
CA CYS A 224 -12.43 -3.70 17.17
C CYS A 224 -11.59 -4.94 16.81
N ILE A 225 -11.52 -5.96 17.68
CA ILE A 225 -10.74 -7.18 17.37
C ILE A 225 -11.39 -8.05 16.27
N HIS A 226 -12.71 -7.95 16.06
CA HIS A 226 -13.38 -8.62 14.93
C HIS A 226 -13.20 -7.88 13.60
N GLY A 227 -12.42 -6.80 13.55
CA GLY A 227 -12.06 -6.12 12.31
C GLY A 227 -12.97 -4.95 11.93
N HIS A 228 -13.80 -4.46 12.85
CA HIS A 228 -14.71 -3.33 12.61
C HIS A 228 -14.30 -2.05 13.34
N SER A 229 -13.00 -1.89 13.62
CA SER A 229 -12.47 -0.72 14.34
C SER A 229 -12.66 0.58 13.55
N ASP A 230 -12.45 0.54 12.24
CA ASP A 230 -12.61 1.67 11.32
C ASP A 230 -14.05 2.21 11.34
N VAL A 231 -15.06 1.34 11.23
CA VAL A 231 -16.47 1.73 11.18
C VAL A 231 -16.93 2.32 12.52
N VAL A 232 -16.59 1.67 13.63
CA VAL A 232 -17.01 2.13 14.97
C VAL A 232 -16.30 3.42 15.35
N LEU A 233 -14.98 3.50 15.16
CA LEU A 233 -14.20 4.64 15.60
C LEU A 233 -14.38 5.86 14.69
N ALA A 234 -14.78 5.68 13.41
CA ALA A 234 -15.21 6.78 12.56
C ALA A 234 -16.44 7.53 13.12
N VAL A 235 -17.28 6.87 13.92
CA VAL A 235 -18.43 7.51 14.60
C VAL A 235 -18.04 7.98 15.99
N LEU A 236 -17.35 7.13 16.78
CA LEU A 236 -16.99 7.46 18.16
C LEU A 236 -15.97 8.59 18.26
N ALA A 237 -14.86 8.52 17.50
CA ALA A 237 -13.72 9.41 17.72
C ALA A 237 -14.06 10.91 17.51
N PRO A 238 -14.80 11.32 16.45
CA PRO A 238 -15.18 12.72 16.28
C PRO A 238 -16.08 13.23 17.40
N GLN A 239 -17.07 12.43 17.82
CA GLN A 239 -18.01 12.81 18.88
C GLN A 239 -17.32 12.90 20.24
N LEU A 240 -16.48 11.92 20.58
CA LEU A 240 -15.66 11.98 21.81
C LEU A 240 -14.69 13.16 21.78
N SER A 241 -14.11 13.51 20.61
CA SER A 241 -13.22 14.66 20.47
C SER A 241 -13.93 15.99 20.74
N ALA A 242 -15.20 16.11 20.33
CA ALA A 242 -16.05 17.26 20.57
C ALA A 242 -16.48 17.33 22.05
N CYS A 243 -17.03 16.26 22.61
CA CYS A 243 -17.52 16.22 23.99
C CYS A 243 -16.41 16.44 25.02
N THR A 244 -15.20 15.93 24.78
CA THR A 244 -14.07 16.08 25.70
C THR A 244 -13.42 17.47 25.67
N ARG A 245 -13.74 18.33 24.70
CA ARG A 245 -13.12 19.66 24.54
C ARG A 245 -13.43 20.59 25.73
N SER A 246 -14.67 20.58 26.20
CA SER A 246 -15.15 21.48 27.25
C SER A 246 -15.56 20.78 28.55
N ASP A 247 -15.65 19.44 28.55
CA ASP A 247 -16.19 18.68 29.69
C ASP A 247 -15.18 17.67 30.25
N MET A 248 -14.75 17.92 31.49
CA MET A 248 -13.81 17.06 32.22
C MET A 248 -14.42 15.73 32.66
N VAL A 249 -15.75 15.66 32.83
CA VAL A 249 -16.44 14.39 33.13
C VAL A 249 -16.32 13.45 31.94
N TRP A 250 -16.54 13.97 30.73
CA TRP A 250 -16.34 13.22 29.49
C TRP A 250 -14.92 12.69 29.36
N GLN A 251 -13.89 13.51 29.64
CA GLN A 251 -12.50 13.06 29.63
C GLN A 251 -12.28 11.90 30.60
N ARG A 252 -12.72 12.02 31.85
CA ARG A 252 -12.58 10.96 32.87
C ARG A 252 -13.31 9.68 32.47
N VAL A 253 -14.51 9.79 31.90
CA VAL A 253 -15.28 8.63 31.40
C VAL A 253 -14.54 7.96 30.26
N CYS A 254 -13.99 8.70 29.29
CA CYS A 254 -13.18 8.15 28.21
C CYS A 254 -11.91 7.45 28.73
N TRP A 255 -11.17 8.07 29.66
CA TRP A 255 -9.98 7.46 30.26
C TRP A 255 -10.32 6.17 30.98
N LYS A 256 -11.40 6.16 31.76
CA LYS A 256 -11.85 4.97 32.50
C LYS A 256 -12.35 3.88 31.56
N MET A 257 -13.12 4.24 30.54
CA MET A 257 -13.59 3.31 29.50
C MET A 257 -12.40 2.64 28.80
N LEU A 258 -11.46 3.41 28.28
CA LEU A 258 -10.29 2.85 27.60
C LEU A 258 -9.38 2.06 28.55
N GLY A 259 -9.21 2.51 29.79
CA GLY A 259 -8.49 1.75 30.83
C GLY A 259 -9.11 0.39 31.14
N ASN A 260 -10.42 0.25 30.95
CA ASN A 260 -11.16 -1.01 31.17
C ASN A 260 -11.17 -1.94 29.94
N VAL A 261 -10.61 -1.53 28.79
CA VAL A 261 -10.48 -2.40 27.62
C VAL A 261 -9.48 -3.53 27.93
N PRO A 262 -9.86 -4.81 27.75
CA PRO A 262 -8.95 -5.93 27.95
C PRO A 262 -7.66 -5.80 27.11
N GLN A 263 -6.51 -6.13 27.71
CA GLN A 263 -5.19 -5.94 27.07
C GLN A 263 -5.10 -6.62 25.70
N ARG A 264 -5.73 -7.80 25.52
CA ARG A 264 -5.80 -8.52 24.24
C ARG A 264 -6.49 -7.74 23.11
N TRP A 265 -7.34 -6.77 23.42
CA TRP A 265 -8.11 -5.97 22.45
C TRP A 265 -7.57 -4.54 22.29
N MET A 266 -6.71 -4.11 23.21
CA MET A 266 -6.19 -2.74 23.28
C MET A 266 -5.54 -2.28 21.98
N GLU A 267 -4.80 -3.17 21.32
CA GLU A 267 -4.12 -2.86 20.06
C GLU A 267 -5.09 -2.47 18.95
N SER A 268 -6.16 -3.26 18.75
CA SER A 268 -7.16 -2.99 17.72
C SER A 268 -7.89 -1.67 17.97
N VAL A 269 -8.18 -1.35 19.24
CA VAL A 269 -8.82 -0.09 19.62
C VAL A 269 -7.89 1.10 19.35
N LEU A 270 -6.66 1.07 19.84
CA LEU A 270 -5.71 2.18 19.65
C LEU A 270 -5.38 2.40 18.17
N THR A 271 -5.21 1.32 17.42
CA THR A 271 -4.93 1.38 15.98
C THR A 271 -6.03 2.09 15.21
N GLY A 272 -7.29 1.76 15.48
CA GLY A 272 -8.40 2.45 14.83
C GLY A 272 -8.59 3.89 15.35
N LEU A 273 -8.32 4.14 16.63
CA LEU A 273 -8.57 5.43 17.26
C LEU A 273 -7.61 6.49 16.73
N VAL A 274 -6.32 6.19 16.65
CA VAL A 274 -5.32 7.15 16.14
C VAL A 274 -5.60 7.52 14.67
N GLN A 275 -6.21 6.64 13.88
CA GLN A 275 -6.60 6.93 12.50
C GLN A 275 -7.87 7.79 12.39
N ALA A 276 -8.75 7.76 13.41
CA ALA A 276 -10.06 8.42 13.38
C ALA A 276 -10.09 9.78 14.09
N VAL A 277 -9.09 10.08 14.92
CA VAL A 277 -8.97 11.35 15.65
C VAL A 277 -8.36 12.45 14.77
N SER A 278 -8.79 13.70 14.94
CA SER A 278 -8.33 14.85 14.15
C SER A 278 -6.90 15.29 14.45
N GLY A 279 -6.44 15.15 15.71
CA GLY A 279 -5.14 15.68 16.14
C GLY A 279 -4.61 15.11 17.47
N PRO A 280 -3.36 15.46 17.84
CA PRO A 280 -2.70 14.96 19.06
C PRO A 280 -3.42 15.36 20.35
N ASP A 281 -3.97 16.58 20.42
CA ASP A 281 -4.69 17.06 21.61
C ASP A 281 -6.00 16.30 21.83
N ALA A 282 -6.72 16.01 20.75
CA ALA A 282 -7.93 15.21 20.82
C ALA A 282 -7.62 13.77 21.28
N LEU A 283 -6.52 13.18 20.81
CA LEU A 283 -6.07 11.88 21.29
C LEU A 283 -5.73 11.95 22.79
N GLY A 284 -5.03 13.00 23.22
CA GLY A 284 -4.71 13.27 24.62
C GLY A 284 -5.93 13.36 25.52
N ARG A 285 -6.95 14.10 25.11
CA ARG A 285 -8.21 14.23 25.85
C ARG A 285 -8.98 12.91 25.94
N ILE A 286 -8.95 12.08 24.90
CA ILE A 286 -9.68 10.79 24.88
C ILE A 286 -8.95 9.69 25.66
N ILE A 287 -7.63 9.53 25.50
CA ILE A 287 -6.89 8.41 26.11
C ILE A 287 -6.14 8.79 27.39
N GLY A 288 -5.96 10.08 27.68
CA GLY A 288 -5.25 10.56 28.87
C GLY A 288 -3.83 10.01 28.96
N ASN A 289 -3.40 9.61 30.15
CA ASN A 289 -2.08 9.00 30.41
C ASN A 289 -2.11 7.46 30.39
N LEU A 290 -2.98 6.86 29.57
CA LEU A 290 -3.11 5.40 29.45
C LEU A 290 -1.78 4.69 29.13
N VAL A 291 -0.89 5.32 28.36
CA VAL A 291 0.43 4.75 28.03
C VAL A 291 1.37 4.61 29.24
N LEU A 292 1.10 5.32 30.34
CA LEU A 292 1.89 5.19 31.58
C LEU A 292 1.36 4.07 32.48
N THR A 293 0.06 3.79 32.41
CA THR A 293 -0.60 2.80 33.28
C THR A 293 -0.71 1.42 32.64
N ASN A 294 -0.80 1.35 31.31
CA ASN A 294 -1.01 0.10 30.57
C ASN A 294 0.18 -0.23 29.64
N LYS A 295 0.95 -1.26 30.00
CA LYS A 295 2.12 -1.71 29.23
C LYS A 295 1.81 -2.08 27.77
N LYS A 296 0.63 -2.63 27.49
CA LYS A 296 0.24 -2.97 26.11
C LYS A 296 -0.05 -1.70 25.31
N ALA A 297 -0.72 -0.71 25.90
CA ALA A 297 -0.94 0.59 25.25
C ALA A 297 0.39 1.31 24.98
N GLN A 298 1.30 1.30 25.97
CA GLN A 298 2.66 1.82 25.82
C GLN A 298 3.36 1.19 24.62
N PHE A 299 3.48 -0.15 24.59
CA PHE A 299 4.15 -0.87 23.49
C PHE A 299 3.53 -0.59 22.11
N VAL A 300 2.19 -0.52 22.03
CA VAL A 300 1.51 -0.24 20.76
C VAL A 300 1.86 1.15 20.25
N ILE A 301 1.74 2.17 21.11
CA ILE A 301 1.96 3.59 20.76
C ILE A 301 3.45 3.87 20.50
N THR A 302 4.36 3.37 21.34
CA THR A 302 5.79 3.74 21.30
C THR A 302 6.63 2.83 20.40
N HIS A 303 6.13 1.64 20.02
CA HIS A 303 6.92 0.68 19.25
C HIS A 303 6.16 0.12 18.06
N LYS A 304 5.00 -0.50 18.28
CA LYS A 304 4.31 -1.25 17.22
C LYS A 304 3.86 -0.35 16.06
N LEU A 305 3.19 0.77 16.35
CA LEU A 305 2.69 1.70 15.34
C LEU A 305 3.79 2.53 14.66
N LEU A 306 4.99 2.59 15.24
CA LEU A 306 6.10 3.42 14.74
C LEU A 306 7.16 2.62 13.99
N LEU A 307 7.43 1.37 14.39
CA LEU A 307 8.52 0.55 13.85
C LEU A 307 8.03 -0.71 13.15
N LEU A 308 6.97 -1.36 13.66
CA LEU A 308 6.51 -2.66 13.17
C LEU A 308 5.36 -2.56 12.14
N GLN A 309 4.57 -1.49 12.18
CA GLN A 309 3.45 -1.25 11.28
C GLN A 309 3.66 0.06 10.52
N TYR A 310 4.06 -0.03 9.25
CA TYR A 310 4.42 1.12 8.41
C TYR A 310 3.34 1.49 7.37
N LYS A 311 2.12 0.96 7.53
CA LYS A 311 0.98 1.19 6.62
C LYS A 311 0.23 2.50 6.85
N TYR A 312 0.62 3.29 7.85
CA TYR A 312 -0.14 4.46 8.28
C TYR A 312 0.35 5.74 7.58
N LYS A 313 -0.56 6.72 7.45
CA LYS A 313 -0.24 8.03 6.89
C LYS A 313 0.60 8.85 7.87
N THR A 314 1.36 9.81 7.35
CA THR A 314 2.18 10.76 8.13
C THR A 314 1.37 11.50 9.21
N GLN A 315 0.08 11.75 8.99
CA GLN A 315 -0.81 12.34 9.99
C GLN A 315 -0.95 11.48 11.26
N VAL A 316 -0.98 10.14 11.12
CA VAL A 316 -1.05 9.21 12.27
C VAL A 316 0.22 9.32 13.11
N LEU A 317 1.39 9.41 12.47
CA LEU A 317 2.65 9.64 13.16
C LEU A 317 2.66 10.98 13.91
N ARG A 318 2.14 12.06 13.30
CA ARG A 318 1.99 13.38 13.96
C ARG A 318 1.09 13.30 15.19
N ILE A 319 -0.04 12.61 15.11
CA ILE A 319 -0.96 12.41 16.23
C ILE A 319 -0.29 11.65 17.37
N ILE A 320 0.40 10.54 17.07
CA ILE A 320 1.09 9.71 18.08
C ILE A 320 2.21 10.50 18.78
N LEU A 321 3.11 11.07 17.99
CA LEU A 321 4.30 11.73 18.52
C LEU A 321 3.91 13.05 19.22
N GLY A 322 2.96 13.80 18.66
CA GLY A 322 2.39 14.98 19.30
C GLY A 322 1.69 14.63 20.62
N TYR A 323 0.96 13.51 20.69
CA TYR A 323 0.39 13.00 21.94
C TYR A 323 1.49 12.72 22.98
N LEU A 324 2.61 12.09 22.61
CA LEU A 324 3.70 11.86 23.55
C LEU A 324 4.39 13.15 24.00
N ALA A 325 4.44 14.16 23.12
CA ALA A 325 5.07 15.45 23.40
C ALA A 325 4.22 16.39 24.28
N ALA A 326 2.89 16.27 24.22
CA ALA A 326 1.95 17.23 24.80
C ALA A 326 1.99 17.35 26.33
N ASP A 327 2.48 16.32 27.05
CA ASP A 327 2.46 16.26 28.51
C ASP A 327 3.82 15.86 29.07
N ARG A 328 4.20 16.50 30.17
CA ARG A 328 5.49 16.32 30.85
C ARG A 328 5.69 14.88 31.31
N GLU A 329 4.64 14.20 31.76
CA GLU A 329 4.74 12.81 32.22
C GLU A 329 4.98 11.82 31.07
N ARG A 330 4.51 12.14 29.86
CA ARG A 330 4.64 11.30 28.66
C ARG A 330 5.94 11.59 27.89
N ARG A 331 6.53 12.76 28.08
CA ARG A 331 7.73 13.23 27.39
C ARG A 331 8.95 12.28 27.48
N PRO A 332 9.21 11.57 28.62
CA PRO A 332 10.24 10.53 28.67
C PRO A 332 10.02 9.38 27.66
N LEU A 333 8.77 9.04 27.35
CA LEU A 333 8.45 8.04 26.32
C LEU A 333 8.77 8.55 24.91
N LEU A 334 8.57 9.85 24.63
CA LEU A 334 9.01 10.44 23.36
C LEU A 334 10.53 10.31 23.18
N MET A 335 11.30 10.56 24.25
CA MET A 335 12.76 10.39 24.22
C MET A 335 13.17 8.94 24.01
N GLN A 336 12.44 7.99 24.60
CA GLN A 336 12.64 6.56 24.36
C GLN A 336 12.32 6.19 22.90
N VAL A 337 11.21 6.69 22.36
CA VAL A 337 10.82 6.50 20.95
C VAL A 337 11.92 7.01 20.03
N LEU A 338 12.38 8.24 20.25
CA LEU A 338 13.42 8.85 19.44
C LEU A 338 14.68 7.99 19.38
N ARG A 339 15.17 7.48 20.53
CA ARG A 339 16.31 6.56 20.57
C ARG A 339 16.06 5.27 19.80
N SER A 340 14.87 4.68 19.95
CA SER A 340 14.55 3.42 19.28
C SER A 340 14.44 3.59 17.76
N VAL A 341 13.86 4.70 17.31
CA VAL A 341 13.70 5.04 15.89
C VAL A 341 15.05 5.44 15.29
N SER A 342 15.89 6.19 16.01
CA SER A 342 17.23 6.55 15.54
C SER A 342 18.13 5.32 15.41
N GLN A 343 18.07 4.39 16.37
CA GLN A 343 18.80 3.12 16.30
C GLN A 343 18.32 2.23 15.15
N ALA A 344 17.01 2.13 14.94
CA ALA A 344 16.45 1.35 13.83
C ALA A 344 16.84 1.96 12.47
N TRP A 345 16.77 3.28 12.34
CA TRP A 345 17.14 4.00 11.12
C TRP A 345 18.65 3.91 10.81
N ALA A 346 19.50 3.91 11.84
CA ALA A 346 20.95 3.88 11.68
C ALA A 346 21.56 2.46 11.58
N ASN A 347 20.75 1.40 11.73
CA ASN A 347 21.25 0.03 11.73
C ASN A 347 21.58 -0.44 10.30
N PRO A 348 22.84 -0.80 9.98
CA PRO A 348 23.23 -1.23 8.63
C PRO A 348 22.46 -2.46 8.13
N SER A 349 22.09 -3.37 9.03
CA SER A 349 21.28 -4.55 8.68
C SER A 349 19.85 -4.15 8.32
N ALA A 350 19.27 -3.19 9.06
CA ALA A 350 17.93 -2.68 8.74
C ALA A 350 17.91 -2.00 7.37
N VAL A 351 18.91 -1.17 7.04
CA VAL A 351 18.99 -0.51 5.73
C VAL A 351 19.07 -1.50 4.57
N LYS A 352 19.75 -2.64 4.75
CA LYS A 352 19.90 -3.70 3.72
C LYS A 352 18.69 -4.62 3.58
N HIS A 353 17.95 -4.86 4.67
CA HIS A 353 16.94 -5.91 4.73
C HIS A 353 15.51 -5.39 5.01
N THR A 354 15.28 -4.09 5.04
CA THR A 354 13.91 -3.54 5.17
C THR A 354 13.43 -2.92 3.87
N PRO A 355 12.14 -3.04 3.53
CA PRO A 355 11.58 -2.43 2.32
C PRO A 355 11.64 -0.91 2.39
N LEU A 356 11.76 -0.26 1.23
CA LEU A 356 11.86 1.21 1.12
C LEU A 356 10.71 1.94 1.83
N GLU A 357 9.48 1.44 1.71
CA GLU A 357 8.28 1.99 2.37
C GLU A 357 8.47 2.09 3.90
N GLN A 358 9.05 1.05 4.51
CA GLN A 358 9.32 1.03 5.94
C GLN A 358 10.48 1.99 6.29
N GLN A 359 11.52 2.06 5.47
CA GLN A 359 12.62 3.01 5.67
C GLN A 359 12.14 4.46 5.63
N LEU A 360 11.26 4.79 4.67
CA LEU A 360 10.61 6.09 4.58
C LEU A 360 9.74 6.37 5.80
N TYR A 361 8.94 5.39 6.24
CA TYR A 361 8.08 5.52 7.41
C TYR A 361 8.86 5.81 8.69
N VAL A 362 9.93 5.04 8.95
CA VAL A 362 10.84 5.24 10.09
C VAL A 362 11.55 6.59 10.00
N SER A 363 11.95 7.02 8.80
CA SER A 363 12.55 8.34 8.55
C SER A 363 11.60 9.48 8.91
N LYS A 364 10.31 9.39 8.52
CA LYS A 364 9.27 10.35 8.91
C LYS A 364 9.07 10.38 10.43
N ALA A 365 9.02 9.22 11.08
CA ALA A 365 8.89 9.13 12.54
C ALA A 365 10.09 9.76 13.26
N LEU A 366 11.32 9.59 12.73
CA LEU A 366 12.54 10.19 13.26
C LEU A 366 12.47 11.72 13.19
N LEU A 367 12.20 12.26 12.00
CA LEU A 367 12.13 13.70 11.77
C LEU A 367 11.02 14.36 12.59
N LEU A 368 9.84 13.75 12.66
CA LEU A 368 8.75 14.22 13.52
C LEU A 368 9.15 14.22 15.00
N SER A 369 9.79 13.14 15.48
CA SER A 369 10.21 13.05 16.89
C SER A 369 11.21 14.15 17.24
N VAL A 370 12.16 14.44 16.35
CA VAL A 370 13.16 15.50 16.53
C VAL A 370 12.52 16.89 16.45
N SER A 371 11.51 17.09 15.57
CA SER A 371 10.81 18.37 15.45
C SER A 371 10.03 18.78 16.71
N LEU A 372 9.66 17.81 17.56
CA LEU A 372 8.88 18.02 18.78
C LEU A 372 9.74 18.27 20.04
N LEU A 373 11.07 18.21 19.91
CA LEU A 373 12.00 18.43 21.02
C LEU A 373 12.14 19.93 21.34
N SER A 374 12.18 20.24 22.64
CA SER A 374 12.63 21.56 23.10
C SER A 374 14.16 21.69 22.95
N ASP A 375 14.67 22.92 22.92
CA ASP A 375 16.12 23.15 22.72
C ASP A 375 16.98 22.54 23.84
N SER A 376 16.47 22.48 25.08
CA SER A 376 17.18 21.83 26.20
C SER A 376 17.26 20.31 26.06
N GLU A 377 16.17 19.68 25.62
CA GLU A 377 16.11 18.24 25.34
C GLU A 377 17.01 17.86 24.16
N LEU A 378 17.00 18.69 23.11
CA LEU A 378 17.86 18.52 21.95
C LEU A 378 19.34 18.61 22.34
N GLN A 379 19.71 19.55 23.21
CA GLN A 379 21.08 19.68 23.70
C GLN A 379 21.52 18.45 24.51
N GLY A 380 20.62 17.87 25.32
CA GLY A 380 20.89 16.67 26.10
C GLY A 380 21.09 15.40 25.25
N LEU A 381 20.39 15.27 24.11
CA LEU A 381 20.50 14.12 23.20
C LEU A 381 21.46 14.33 22.03
N ARG A 382 22.13 15.49 21.96
CA ARG A 382 22.89 15.91 20.79
C ARG A 382 23.95 14.90 20.36
N SER A 383 24.72 14.37 21.31
CA SER A 383 25.80 13.39 21.02
C SER A 383 25.25 12.08 20.47
N GLU A 384 24.20 11.53 21.09
CA GLU A 384 23.53 10.30 20.66
C GLU A 384 22.93 10.46 19.24
N LEU A 385 22.25 11.58 18.98
CA LEU A 385 21.66 11.88 17.67
C LEU A 385 22.73 12.08 16.59
N LEU A 386 23.84 12.75 16.92
CA LEU A 386 24.96 12.94 15.99
C LEU A 386 25.58 11.60 15.59
N GLN A 387 25.80 10.70 16.56
CA GLN A 387 26.33 9.37 16.31
C GLN A 387 25.38 8.55 15.43
N CYS A 388 24.08 8.56 15.73
CA CYS A 388 23.07 7.87 14.92
C CYS A 388 22.97 8.47 13.51
N MET A 389 23.00 9.79 13.38
CA MET A 389 22.95 10.50 12.09
C MET A 389 24.14 10.13 11.22
N LEU A 390 25.36 10.21 11.74
CA LEU A 390 26.58 9.91 10.98
C LEU A 390 26.65 8.44 10.56
N GLY A 391 26.42 7.51 11.49
CA GLY A 391 26.45 6.07 11.20
C GLY A 391 25.30 5.62 10.29
N GLY A 392 24.11 6.19 10.49
CA GLY A 392 22.96 5.93 9.62
C GLY A 392 23.15 6.51 8.23
N MET A 393 23.55 7.77 8.10
CA MET A 393 23.82 8.40 6.81
C MET A 393 24.88 7.62 6.02
N GLN A 394 25.97 7.18 6.67
CA GLN A 394 26.95 6.30 6.04
C GLN A 394 26.30 5.02 5.51
N SER A 395 25.52 4.33 6.34
CA SER A 395 24.84 3.08 5.95
C SER A 395 23.85 3.27 4.77
N HIS A 396 23.15 4.39 4.73
CA HIS A 396 22.23 4.74 3.64
C HIS A 396 22.98 5.13 2.36
N LEU A 397 24.07 5.88 2.46
CA LEU A 397 24.92 6.30 1.33
C LEU A 397 25.68 5.13 0.69
N ASP A 398 26.05 4.13 1.50
CA ASP A 398 26.68 2.89 1.04
C ASP A 398 25.71 1.97 0.27
N SER A 399 24.42 2.30 0.21
CA SER A 399 23.42 1.53 -0.53
C SER A 399 23.55 1.70 -2.05
N ASN A 400 23.42 0.61 -2.79
CA ASN A 400 23.39 0.62 -4.25
C ASN A 400 22.06 1.15 -4.82
N VAL A 401 21.05 1.39 -3.98
CA VAL A 401 19.73 1.89 -4.37
C VAL A 401 19.70 3.40 -4.25
N VAL A 402 19.45 4.10 -5.38
CA VAL A 402 19.42 5.57 -5.44
C VAL A 402 18.42 6.17 -4.44
N GLN A 403 17.22 5.59 -4.34
CA GLN A 403 16.18 6.05 -3.41
C GLN A 403 16.62 5.98 -1.95
N ILE A 404 17.26 4.87 -1.52
CA ILE A 404 17.76 4.71 -0.15
C ILE A 404 18.85 5.75 0.17
N ARG A 405 19.81 5.95 -0.75
CA ARG A 405 20.82 7.00 -0.61
C ARG A 405 20.18 8.38 -0.46
N ARG A 406 19.14 8.67 -1.26
CA ARG A 406 18.40 9.93 -1.22
C ARG A 406 17.72 10.16 0.12
N VAL A 407 17.06 9.15 0.68
CA VAL A 407 16.47 9.21 2.03
C VAL A 407 17.54 9.55 3.08
N GLY A 408 18.69 8.87 3.01
CA GLY A 408 19.84 9.15 3.87
C GLY A 408 20.30 10.61 3.82
N MET A 409 20.44 11.17 2.61
CA MET A 409 20.82 12.56 2.40
C MET A 409 19.81 13.53 2.99
N VAL A 410 18.52 13.41 2.64
CA VAL A 410 17.44 14.31 3.10
C VAL A 410 17.33 14.31 4.62
N VAL A 411 17.33 13.13 5.26
CA VAL A 411 17.26 13.02 6.72
C VAL A 411 18.50 13.63 7.38
N GLY A 412 19.69 13.39 6.81
CA GLY A 412 20.95 13.98 7.29
C GLY A 412 20.94 15.52 7.27
N GLU A 413 20.45 16.13 6.19
CA GLU A 413 20.31 17.60 6.08
C GLU A 413 19.33 18.16 7.12
N CYS A 414 18.17 17.52 7.24
CA CYS A 414 17.12 17.87 8.19
C CYS A 414 17.64 17.85 9.64
N LEU A 415 18.31 16.76 10.04
CA LEU A 415 18.89 16.62 11.37
C LEU A 415 20.04 17.60 11.62
N SER A 416 20.95 17.75 10.64
CA SER A 416 22.06 18.72 10.69
C SER A 416 21.55 20.16 10.89
N THR A 417 20.50 20.52 10.14
CA THR A 417 19.86 21.83 10.21
C THR A 417 19.21 22.05 11.57
N ARG A 418 18.50 21.06 12.12
CA ARG A 418 17.85 21.21 13.44
C ARG A 418 18.87 21.27 14.58
N MET A 419 19.97 20.54 14.48
CA MET A 419 21.01 20.48 15.51
C MET A 419 21.96 21.68 15.47
N ASN A 420 22.08 22.44 14.37
CA ASN A 420 23.05 23.53 14.22
C ASN A 420 24.47 23.11 14.63
N ILE A 421 25.09 22.19 13.87
CA ILE A 421 26.45 21.71 14.13
C ILE A 421 27.46 22.80 13.76
N ASN A 422 27.90 23.61 14.72
CA ASN A 422 28.97 24.61 14.57
C ASN A 422 28.77 25.59 13.40
N GLY A 423 27.53 25.88 13.01
CA GLY A 423 27.19 26.73 11.86
C GLY A 423 27.32 26.06 10.49
N THR A 424 27.81 24.82 10.42
CA THR A 424 27.93 24.04 9.18
C THR A 424 26.65 23.25 8.95
N LYS A 425 25.92 23.60 7.88
CA LYS A 425 24.74 22.86 7.42
C LYS A 425 25.17 21.91 6.31
N LEU A 426 24.90 20.62 6.47
CA LEU A 426 25.04 19.65 5.39
C LEU A 426 24.07 20.03 4.27
N LYS A 427 24.57 20.04 3.04
CA LYS A 427 23.78 20.25 1.83
C LYS A 427 24.29 19.30 0.74
N PHE A 428 23.39 18.54 0.17
CA PHE A 428 23.57 17.56 -0.87
C PHE A 428 22.76 17.96 -2.10
N GLU A 429 23.14 17.42 -3.24
CA GLU A 429 22.41 17.58 -4.50
C GLU A 429 21.64 16.28 -4.79
N TYR A 430 20.31 16.39 -4.93
CA TYR A 430 19.43 15.27 -5.26
C TYR A 430 18.13 15.75 -5.92
N ASP A 431 17.46 14.85 -6.65
CA ASP A 431 16.20 15.16 -7.33
C ASP A 431 15.04 15.33 -6.34
N HIS A 432 14.20 16.34 -6.59
CA HIS A 432 13.12 16.75 -5.70
C HIS A 432 11.80 16.04 -6.02
N ASP A 433 11.78 14.72 -5.83
CA ASP A 433 10.61 13.89 -6.08
C ASP A 433 9.59 13.96 -4.92
N GLU A 434 8.40 13.37 -5.11
CA GLU A 434 7.30 13.40 -4.12
C GLU A 434 7.74 12.95 -2.71
N GLU A 435 8.55 11.89 -2.63
CA GLU A 435 9.06 11.35 -1.36
C GLU A 435 9.97 12.34 -0.62
N THR A 436 10.82 13.07 -1.35
CA THR A 436 11.70 14.08 -0.76
C THR A 436 10.92 15.29 -0.26
N ARG A 437 9.93 15.73 -1.03
CA ARG A 437 9.03 16.83 -0.64
C ARG A 437 8.24 16.48 0.61
N GLU A 438 7.77 15.24 0.72
CA GLU A 438 7.07 14.78 1.91
C GLU A 438 7.98 14.73 3.15
N LEU A 439 9.23 14.24 3.02
CA LEU A 439 10.21 14.22 4.12
C LEU A 439 10.60 15.62 4.59
N LEU A 440 10.73 16.59 3.67
CA LEU A 440 11.01 17.98 4.02
C LEU A 440 9.81 18.64 4.71
N ALA A 441 8.59 18.40 4.22
CA ALA A 441 7.34 18.93 4.79
C ALA A 441 7.03 18.38 6.20
N VAL A 442 7.71 17.31 6.63
CA VAL A 442 7.61 16.78 8.00
C VAL A 442 8.25 17.73 9.01
N MET A 443 9.32 18.44 8.64
CA MET A 443 10.05 19.33 9.55
C MET A 443 9.43 20.73 9.70
N THR A 444 8.55 21.13 8.78
CA THR A 444 7.78 22.37 8.90
C THR A 444 6.67 22.21 9.94
N PRO A 445 6.56 23.10 10.94
CA PRO A 445 5.46 23.07 11.90
C PRO A 445 4.13 23.22 11.13
N ALA A 446 3.20 22.31 11.36
CA ALA A 446 1.85 22.44 10.83
C ALA A 446 1.17 23.60 11.56
N ASP A 447 0.73 24.62 10.84
CA ASP A 447 -0.04 25.72 11.41
C ASP A 447 -1.27 25.16 12.15
N SER A 448 -1.34 25.46 13.43
CA SER A 448 -2.37 25.02 14.34
C SER A 448 -3.63 25.87 14.18
N SER A 449 -4.45 25.62 13.15
CA SER A 449 -5.86 26.05 13.11
C SER A 449 -6.51 25.65 11.79
N ASP A 450 -7.14 24.48 11.74
CA ASP A 450 -8.28 24.22 10.85
C ASP A 450 -9.19 23.22 11.58
N GLU A 451 -9.78 23.71 12.66
CA GLU A 451 -11.04 23.17 13.16
C GLU A 451 -12.14 23.85 12.35
N PRO A 452 -12.85 23.15 11.44
CA PRO A 452 -14.08 23.69 10.90
C PRO A 452 -15.13 23.72 12.02
N GLU A 453 -15.48 24.93 12.48
CA GLU A 453 -16.70 25.19 13.25
C GLU A 453 -17.92 24.56 12.53
N PRO A 454 -18.74 23.73 13.18
CA PRO A 454 -19.94 23.19 12.56
C PRO A 454 -21.06 24.24 12.58
N GLY A 455 -21.18 24.99 11.49
CA GLY A 455 -22.37 25.80 11.19
C GLY A 455 -23.53 24.95 10.64
N PRO A 456 -24.80 25.33 10.91
CA PRO A 456 -25.96 24.49 10.64
C PRO A 456 -26.35 24.43 9.15
N VAL A 457 -26.88 23.28 8.77
CA VAL A 457 -27.35 22.87 7.43
C VAL A 457 -28.52 23.73 6.94
N LYS A 458 -28.45 24.22 5.70
CA LYS A 458 -29.61 24.44 4.83
C LYS A 458 -29.32 24.02 3.39
N GLU A 459 -30.31 23.31 2.86
CA GLU A 459 -30.41 22.63 1.57
C GLU A 459 -30.57 23.56 0.35
N VAL A 460 -30.00 23.07 -0.78
CA VAL A 460 -30.55 23.01 -2.15
C VAL A 460 -30.99 24.32 -2.85
N ASP A 461 -30.35 24.69 -3.97
CA ASP A 461 -30.88 24.38 -5.32
C ASP A 461 -29.87 24.68 -6.46
N SER A 462 -30.18 24.13 -7.65
CA SER A 462 -29.31 23.83 -8.79
C SER A 462 -29.51 24.82 -9.97
N PRO A 463 -29.10 24.55 -11.24
CA PRO A 463 -28.13 25.38 -11.98
C PRO A 463 -28.66 26.00 -13.29
N GLN A 464 -27.96 27.01 -13.84
CA GLN A 464 -27.99 27.47 -15.26
C GLN A 464 -27.13 28.75 -15.37
N ARG A 465 -26.45 29.17 -16.45
CA ARG A 465 -26.28 28.73 -17.85
C ARG A 465 -25.10 29.52 -18.42
N THR A 466 -24.41 28.91 -19.37
CA THR A 466 -23.41 29.45 -20.31
C THR A 466 -23.75 30.80 -20.95
N GLN A 467 -22.72 31.62 -21.25
CA GLN A 467 -22.61 32.32 -22.54
C GLN A 467 -21.18 32.81 -22.86
N ASN A 468 -20.76 32.46 -24.08
CA ASN A 468 -19.56 32.89 -24.82
C ASN A 468 -19.70 34.32 -25.37
N LYS A 469 -18.55 34.96 -25.68
CA LYS A 469 -18.19 35.70 -26.93
C LYS A 469 -16.89 36.51 -26.68
N SER A 470 -15.73 36.16 -27.26
CA SER A 470 -15.19 36.51 -28.59
C SER A 470 -15.00 38.02 -28.84
N SER A 471 -13.76 38.48 -29.08
CA SER A 471 -13.26 39.13 -30.33
C SER A 471 -12.07 40.11 -30.16
N GLN A 472 -10.97 39.81 -30.88
CA GLN A 472 -10.08 40.64 -31.73
C GLN A 472 -9.45 42.00 -31.32
N CYS A 473 -8.10 42.00 -31.42
CA CYS A 473 -7.09 42.90 -32.01
C CYS A 473 -7.28 44.43 -32.28
N LYS A 474 -6.23 45.17 -31.86
CA LYS A 474 -5.48 46.32 -32.47
C LYS A 474 -6.18 47.69 -32.68
N ALA A 475 -5.65 48.74 -32.02
CA ALA A 475 -4.74 49.79 -32.55
C ALA A 475 -4.80 51.11 -31.72
N GLU A 476 -3.67 51.80 -31.65
CA GLU A 476 -3.26 53.10 -31.02
C GLU A 476 -4.08 54.34 -31.52
N PRO A 477 -3.80 55.66 -31.20
CA PRO A 477 -2.58 56.31 -30.63
C PRO A 477 -2.81 57.57 -29.72
N GLN A 478 -1.75 58.19 -29.16
CA GLN A 478 -1.56 59.66 -29.07
C GLN A 478 -0.07 60.08 -28.93
N SER A 479 0.36 61.02 -29.79
CA SER A 479 1.61 61.81 -29.84
C SER A 479 1.41 63.22 -29.22
N PRO A 480 2.43 64.12 -29.06
CA PRO A 480 3.00 64.94 -30.17
C PRO A 480 4.52 65.31 -30.04
N GLN A 481 5.32 65.23 -31.12
CA GLN A 481 5.88 66.29 -32.03
C GLN A 481 6.93 67.28 -31.48
N ASN A 482 8.17 67.23 -32.03
CA ASN A 482 8.76 68.22 -32.96
C ASN A 482 10.20 67.84 -33.40
N ASP A 483 10.48 67.98 -34.70
CA ASP A 483 11.73 67.73 -35.49
C ASP A 483 12.49 69.08 -35.73
N PRO A 484 13.63 69.21 -36.48
CA PRO A 484 14.56 68.23 -37.09
C PRO A 484 16.09 68.61 -37.09
N ASP A 485 16.91 67.70 -37.63
CA ASP A 485 18.17 67.86 -38.42
C ASP A 485 19.55 68.26 -37.84
N SER A 486 20.57 67.58 -38.40
CA SER A 486 22.03 67.87 -38.49
C SER A 486 22.88 67.67 -37.23
N GLU A 487 24.15 67.23 -37.22
CA GLU A 487 25.16 66.66 -38.12
C GLU A 487 26.41 66.49 -37.21
N LEU A 488 27.10 65.33 -37.23
CA LEU A 488 28.51 65.14 -36.80
C LEU A 488 28.79 65.33 -35.27
N ASP A 489 29.75 64.71 -34.57
CA ASP A 489 31.08 64.13 -34.86
C ASP A 489 31.48 63.27 -33.62
N SER A 490 31.69 61.95 -33.75
CA SER A 490 32.98 61.23 -33.70
C SER A 490 33.90 61.48 -32.49
N ASP A 491 34.04 60.47 -31.61
CA ASP A 491 35.32 59.76 -31.38
C ASP A 491 35.21 58.79 -30.17
N ASP A 492 34.94 57.52 -30.46
CA ASP A 492 35.52 56.41 -29.71
C ASP A 492 35.96 55.37 -30.74
N GLU A 493 37.17 55.63 -31.24
CA GLU A 493 37.88 54.90 -32.26
C GLU A 493 38.45 53.59 -31.67
N LEU A 494 37.70 52.49 -31.79
CA LEU A 494 38.25 51.13 -31.89
C LEU A 494 37.37 50.31 -32.85
N THR A 495 37.63 50.41 -34.15
CA THR A 495 37.05 49.48 -35.13
C THR A 495 37.71 48.10 -34.99
N PRO A 496 36.94 47.01 -34.89
CA PRO A 496 37.46 45.64 -34.91
C PRO A 496 38.30 45.38 -36.16
N TYR A 497 39.40 44.64 -35.98
CA TYR A 497 40.30 44.25 -37.06
C TYR A 497 39.56 43.51 -38.18
N ASP A 498 39.83 43.87 -39.44
CA ASP A 498 39.21 43.25 -40.61
C ASP A 498 39.74 41.82 -40.83
N MET A 499 38.90 40.84 -40.49
CA MET A 499 39.11 39.41 -40.69
C MET A 499 38.69 38.94 -42.10
N SER A 500 38.44 39.84 -43.05
CA SER A 500 38.02 39.49 -44.42
C SER A 500 39.06 38.70 -45.22
N GLY A 501 40.30 38.60 -44.72
CA GLY A 501 41.36 37.73 -45.23
C GLY A 501 41.40 36.32 -44.62
N ASP A 502 40.66 36.06 -43.54
CA ASP A 502 40.52 34.72 -42.99
C ASP A 502 39.51 33.96 -43.83
N GLY A 503 40.00 33.16 -44.78
CA GLY A 503 39.17 32.26 -45.55
C GLY A 503 38.37 31.36 -44.60
N GLU A 504 37.05 31.32 -44.76
CA GLU A 504 36.17 30.38 -44.07
C GLU A 504 36.83 29.00 -44.09
N MET A 505 37.19 28.46 -42.91
CA MET A 505 37.65 27.08 -42.82
C MET A 505 36.56 26.22 -43.44
N ASN A 506 36.85 25.62 -44.61
CA ASN A 506 35.95 24.71 -45.30
C ASN A 506 35.28 23.80 -44.26
N GLN A 507 33.95 23.87 -44.14
CA GLN A 507 33.20 22.98 -43.26
C GLN A 507 33.63 21.55 -43.55
N ALA A 508 34.32 20.91 -42.60
CA ALA A 508 34.90 19.60 -42.82
C ALA A 508 33.80 18.62 -43.26
N SER A 509 33.97 17.98 -44.41
CA SER A 509 33.01 17.00 -44.90
C SER A 509 33.04 15.74 -44.03
N PRO A 510 31.90 15.08 -43.77
CA PRO A 510 31.88 13.84 -43.01
C PRO A 510 32.68 12.73 -43.71
N PRO A 511 33.37 11.85 -42.96
CA PRO A 511 34.15 10.77 -43.56
C PRO A 511 33.25 9.77 -44.29
N CYS A 512 33.70 9.31 -45.46
CA CYS A 512 32.99 8.31 -46.27
C CYS A 512 33.48 6.87 -46.03
N TYR A 513 34.71 6.70 -45.53
CA TYR A 513 35.34 5.41 -45.29
C TYR A 513 35.51 5.12 -43.79
N LEU A 514 35.36 3.85 -43.43
CA LEU A 514 35.51 3.37 -42.05
C LEU A 514 36.94 3.50 -41.52
N ARG A 515 37.95 3.38 -42.39
CA ARG A 515 39.37 3.54 -42.01
C ARG A 515 39.69 5.00 -41.67
N ASP A 516 39.21 5.94 -42.48
CA ASP A 516 39.35 7.38 -42.23
C ASP A 516 38.63 7.80 -40.94
N CYS A 517 37.45 7.21 -40.69
CA CYS A 517 36.72 7.39 -39.44
C CYS A 517 37.52 6.87 -38.23
N LEU A 518 38.13 5.68 -38.34
CA LEU A 518 38.96 5.11 -37.28
C LEU A 518 40.21 5.96 -37.01
N GLU A 519 40.91 6.38 -38.06
CA GLU A 519 42.09 7.25 -37.95
C GLU A 519 41.73 8.57 -37.28
N THR A 520 40.64 9.22 -37.71
CA THR A 520 40.17 10.48 -37.13
C THR A 520 39.86 10.34 -35.64
N LEU A 521 39.21 9.25 -35.22
CA LEU A 521 38.89 8.98 -33.82
C LEU A 521 40.14 8.65 -32.97
N MET A 522 41.24 8.21 -33.58
CA MET A 522 42.49 7.88 -32.88
C MET A 522 43.45 9.07 -32.75
N SER A 523 43.58 9.90 -33.79
CA SER A 523 44.70 10.85 -33.92
C SER A 523 44.29 12.31 -34.15
N SER A 524 43.00 12.61 -34.40
CA SER A 524 42.58 13.98 -34.68
C SER A 524 42.41 14.81 -33.40
N GLU A 525 43.01 16.00 -33.38
CA GLU A 525 42.79 17.00 -32.33
C GLU A 525 41.64 17.96 -32.64
N ASP A 526 41.03 17.84 -33.83
CA ASP A 526 39.97 18.70 -34.32
C ASP A 526 38.58 18.22 -33.86
N SER A 527 38.00 19.01 -32.95
CA SER A 527 36.67 18.76 -32.36
C SER A 527 35.57 18.50 -33.41
N VAL A 528 35.54 19.30 -34.49
CA VAL A 528 34.48 19.23 -35.50
C VAL A 528 34.59 17.92 -36.30
N ARG A 529 35.82 17.51 -36.65
CA ARG A 529 36.05 16.26 -37.37
C ARG A 529 35.76 15.02 -36.51
N VAL A 530 36.09 15.06 -35.22
CA VAL A 530 35.77 13.97 -34.28
C VAL A 530 34.25 13.82 -34.12
N GLU A 531 33.53 14.93 -33.96
CA GLU A 531 32.07 14.93 -33.84
C GLU A 531 31.39 14.38 -35.12
N LEU A 532 31.79 14.85 -36.30
CA LEU A 532 31.25 14.38 -37.57
C LEU A 532 31.53 12.89 -37.80
N SER A 533 32.74 12.43 -37.44
CA SER A 533 33.11 11.01 -37.52
C SER A 533 32.21 10.14 -36.64
N LEU A 534 31.97 10.55 -35.39
CA LEU A 534 31.14 9.81 -34.45
C LEU A 534 29.67 9.77 -34.88
N LYS A 535 29.13 10.87 -35.43
CA LYS A 535 27.76 10.93 -35.97
C LYS A 535 27.54 9.99 -37.16
N VAL A 536 28.57 9.76 -37.97
CA VAL A 536 28.46 8.98 -39.22
C VAL A 536 28.88 7.51 -39.02
N ALA A 537 29.68 7.20 -37.99
CA ALA A 537 30.26 5.89 -37.73
C ALA A 537 29.24 4.74 -37.73
N GLU A 538 28.13 4.85 -36.98
CA GLU A 538 27.09 3.83 -36.93
C GLU A 538 26.54 3.51 -38.34
N SER A 539 26.26 4.56 -39.13
CA SER A 539 25.68 4.41 -40.46
C SER A 539 26.65 3.73 -41.44
N LEU A 540 27.95 4.03 -41.35
CA LEU A 540 28.99 3.41 -42.18
C LEU A 540 29.19 1.95 -41.82
N VAL A 541 29.19 1.62 -40.53
CA VAL A 541 29.31 0.24 -40.02
C VAL A 541 28.20 -0.63 -40.60
N ARG A 542 26.96 -0.12 -40.60
CA ARG A 542 25.79 -0.84 -41.08
C ARG A 542 25.71 -0.94 -42.61
N LYS A 543 26.22 0.06 -43.35
CA LYS A 543 26.24 0.06 -44.82
C LYS A 543 27.32 -0.87 -45.39
N ASN A 544 28.49 -0.97 -44.74
CA ASN A 544 29.68 -1.62 -45.28
C ASN A 544 30.13 -2.83 -44.46
N VAL A 545 29.30 -3.88 -44.37
CA VAL A 545 29.54 -5.08 -43.52
C VAL A 545 30.92 -5.73 -43.76
N PHE A 546 31.40 -5.78 -45.00
CA PHE A 546 32.70 -6.39 -45.31
C PHE A 546 33.87 -5.59 -44.72
N ALA A 547 33.89 -4.27 -44.96
CA ALA A 547 34.93 -3.38 -44.43
C ALA A 547 34.87 -3.30 -42.90
N THR A 548 33.68 -3.38 -42.32
CA THR A 548 33.49 -3.45 -40.86
C THR A 548 34.25 -4.64 -40.25
N ARG A 549 34.20 -5.83 -40.85
CA ARG A 549 34.86 -7.04 -40.30
C ARG A 549 36.38 -6.93 -40.23
N GLU A 550 37.00 -6.10 -41.08
CA GLU A 550 38.45 -5.93 -41.06
C GLU A 550 38.94 -5.07 -39.89
N ILE A 551 38.09 -4.17 -39.38
CA ILE A 551 38.47 -3.17 -38.36
C ILE A 551 37.61 -3.23 -37.10
N SER A 552 36.66 -4.15 -37.00
CA SER A 552 35.61 -4.21 -35.98
C SER A 552 36.18 -4.17 -34.55
N VAL A 553 37.17 -5.03 -34.27
CA VAL A 553 37.83 -5.12 -32.97
C VAL A 553 38.65 -3.88 -32.66
N GLN A 554 39.37 -3.34 -33.65
CA GLN A 554 40.19 -2.13 -33.48
C GLN A 554 39.31 -0.91 -33.17
N LEU A 555 38.22 -0.72 -33.91
CA LEU A 555 37.29 0.37 -33.69
C LEU A 555 36.54 0.21 -32.35
N THR A 556 36.16 -1.00 -31.96
CA THR A 556 35.57 -1.27 -30.65
C THR A 556 36.54 -0.90 -29.51
N LYS A 557 37.83 -1.25 -29.66
CA LYS A 557 38.86 -0.88 -28.70
C LYS A 557 39.00 0.64 -28.55
N VAL A 558 39.01 1.37 -29.66
CA VAL A 558 39.08 2.84 -29.63
C VAL A 558 37.85 3.43 -28.92
N LEU A 559 36.64 3.00 -29.30
CA LEU A 559 35.39 3.51 -28.73
C LEU A 559 35.28 3.22 -27.23
N LEU A 560 35.67 2.04 -26.77
CA LEU A 560 35.63 1.66 -25.35
C LEU A 560 36.50 2.56 -24.45
N HIS A 561 37.61 3.08 -24.98
CA HIS A 561 38.54 3.94 -24.26
C HIS A 561 38.33 5.43 -24.57
N MET A 562 37.34 5.76 -25.40
CA MET A 562 37.10 7.14 -25.82
C MET A 562 36.38 7.91 -24.71
N GLU A 563 36.97 9.05 -24.34
CA GLU A 563 36.42 10.01 -23.40
C GLU A 563 35.91 11.25 -24.14
N ASP A 564 34.90 11.91 -23.56
CA ASP A 564 34.30 13.11 -24.14
C ASP A 564 35.14 14.36 -23.84
N LYS A 565 36.25 14.51 -24.57
CA LYS A 565 37.17 15.66 -24.40
C LYS A 565 36.59 16.98 -24.90
N TYR A 566 35.57 16.93 -25.77
CA TYR A 566 35.06 18.08 -26.52
C TYR A 566 33.61 18.43 -26.20
N ASN A 567 32.98 17.74 -25.22
CA ASN A 567 31.59 17.92 -24.83
C ASN A 567 30.61 17.74 -26.01
N ILE A 568 30.77 16.63 -26.74
CA ILE A 568 29.98 16.32 -27.94
C ILE A 568 28.53 16.00 -27.55
N THR A 569 27.57 16.66 -28.19
CA THR A 569 26.15 16.42 -27.92
C THR A 569 25.77 14.96 -28.20
N GLY A 570 25.27 14.25 -27.18
CA GLY A 570 24.88 12.85 -27.30
C GLY A 570 26.05 11.87 -27.43
N PHE A 571 27.27 12.26 -27.05
CA PHE A 571 28.48 11.44 -27.14
C PHE A 571 28.29 9.98 -26.73
N LEU A 572 27.76 9.74 -25.52
CA LEU A 572 27.55 8.39 -24.99
C LEU A 572 26.62 7.56 -25.88
N SER A 573 25.54 8.17 -26.39
CA SER A 573 24.58 7.48 -27.25
C SER A 573 25.16 7.13 -28.62
N LEU A 574 25.91 8.06 -29.24
CA LEU A 574 26.56 7.82 -30.54
C LEU A 574 27.66 6.76 -30.44
N ARG A 575 28.46 6.82 -29.38
CA ARG A 575 29.50 5.83 -29.07
C ARG A 575 28.89 4.45 -28.85
N GLN A 576 27.88 4.35 -27.99
CA GLN A 576 27.20 3.09 -27.69
C GLN A 576 26.50 2.52 -28.92
N ALA A 577 25.75 3.33 -29.69
CA ALA A 577 25.08 2.90 -30.91
C ALA A 577 26.07 2.33 -31.93
N THR A 578 27.24 2.96 -32.08
CA THR A 578 28.31 2.47 -32.95
C THR A 578 28.88 1.14 -32.45
N MET A 579 29.17 1.01 -31.15
CA MET A 579 29.65 -0.25 -30.55
C MET A 579 28.63 -1.39 -30.67
N VAL A 580 27.34 -1.09 -30.52
CA VAL A 580 26.23 -2.05 -30.73
C VAL A 580 26.16 -2.47 -32.19
N ALA A 581 26.24 -1.53 -33.14
CA ALA A 581 26.27 -1.82 -34.57
C ALA A 581 27.48 -2.68 -34.98
N LEU A 582 28.65 -2.45 -34.38
CA LEU A 582 29.85 -3.27 -34.58
C LEU A 582 29.65 -4.69 -34.07
N THR A 583 29.13 -4.83 -32.85
CA THR A 583 28.85 -6.12 -32.22
C THR A 583 27.76 -6.89 -32.98
N ALA A 584 26.75 -6.21 -33.54
CA ALA A 584 25.71 -6.85 -34.36
C ALA A 584 26.17 -7.21 -35.79
N SER A 585 27.22 -6.56 -36.30
CA SER A 585 27.77 -6.79 -37.65
C SER A 585 28.84 -7.87 -37.68
N ASP A 586 29.73 -7.88 -36.68
CA ASP A 586 30.82 -8.85 -36.53
C ASP A 586 30.82 -9.47 -35.12
N CYS A 587 29.82 -10.31 -34.88
CA CYS A 587 29.43 -10.77 -33.54
C CYS A 587 30.52 -11.50 -32.78
N VAL A 588 31.16 -12.49 -33.39
CA VAL A 588 32.07 -13.40 -32.65
C VAL A 588 33.35 -12.68 -32.21
N PRO A 589 34.10 -11.99 -33.09
CA PRO A 589 35.35 -11.33 -32.70
C PRO A 589 35.15 -10.20 -31.68
N VAL A 590 34.11 -9.37 -31.88
CA VAL A 590 33.83 -8.22 -31.00
C VAL A 590 33.35 -8.68 -29.63
N THR A 591 32.49 -9.71 -29.57
CA THR A 591 32.03 -10.30 -28.29
C THR A 591 33.18 -10.94 -27.52
N GLN A 592 34.07 -11.67 -28.21
CA GLN A 592 35.26 -12.25 -27.60
C GLN A 592 36.19 -11.18 -27.00
N TYR A 593 36.36 -10.06 -27.71
CA TYR A 593 37.12 -8.92 -27.20
C TYR A 593 36.48 -8.32 -25.95
N LEU A 594 35.21 -7.89 -26.02
CA LEU A 594 34.52 -7.23 -24.89
C LEU A 594 34.45 -8.10 -23.63
N THR A 595 34.17 -9.40 -23.79
CA THR A 595 34.12 -10.34 -22.66
C THR A 595 35.51 -10.62 -22.07
N THR A 596 36.57 -10.57 -22.87
CA THR A 596 37.94 -10.69 -22.36
C THR A 596 38.34 -9.43 -21.57
N GLU A 597 38.05 -8.24 -22.11
CA GLU A 597 38.38 -6.98 -21.45
C GLU A 597 37.57 -6.74 -20.16
N PHE A 598 36.34 -7.27 -20.07
CA PHE A 598 35.53 -7.24 -18.84
C PHE A 598 36.28 -7.80 -17.62
N TYR A 599 37.06 -8.88 -17.82
CA TYR A 599 37.86 -9.53 -16.78
C TYR A 599 39.30 -8.98 -16.64
N SER A 600 39.67 -7.97 -17.44
CA SER A 600 41.00 -7.37 -17.41
C SER A 600 41.19 -6.42 -16.22
N LEU A 601 42.44 -6.21 -15.81
CA LEU A 601 42.82 -5.44 -14.61
C LEU A 601 42.60 -3.93 -14.76
N ASN A 602 42.73 -3.40 -15.98
CA ASN A 602 42.87 -1.96 -16.22
C ASN A 602 41.57 -1.25 -16.61
N TYR A 603 40.43 -1.67 -16.05
CA TYR A 603 39.12 -1.04 -16.32
C TYR A 603 38.37 -0.66 -15.06
N SER A 604 37.67 0.47 -15.15
CA SER A 604 36.75 0.95 -14.12
C SER A 604 35.44 0.14 -14.10
N LEU A 605 34.74 0.15 -12.96
CA LEU A 605 33.41 -0.45 -12.84
C LEU A 605 32.43 0.12 -13.88
N ARG A 606 32.53 1.42 -14.21
CA ARG A 606 31.71 2.07 -15.23
C ARG A 606 31.93 1.46 -16.62
N GLN A 607 33.20 1.27 -17.02
CA GLN A 607 33.52 0.65 -18.31
C GLN A 607 33.05 -0.81 -18.38
N ARG A 608 33.15 -1.56 -17.27
CA ARG A 608 32.61 -2.93 -17.19
C ARG A 608 31.10 -2.97 -17.35
N LEU A 609 30.38 -2.01 -16.75
CA LEU A 609 28.93 -1.88 -16.94
C LEU A 609 28.58 -1.50 -18.38
N ASP A 610 29.35 -0.61 -19.02
CA ASP A 610 29.17 -0.23 -20.42
C ASP A 610 29.40 -1.42 -21.37
N MET A 611 30.42 -2.26 -21.12
CA MET A 611 30.63 -3.51 -21.86
C MET A 611 29.40 -4.45 -21.77
N LEU A 612 28.85 -4.63 -20.57
CA LEU A 612 27.65 -5.46 -20.36
C LEU A 612 26.44 -4.88 -21.10
N GLU A 613 26.28 -3.56 -21.09
CA GLU A 613 25.16 -2.87 -21.75
C GLU A 613 25.25 -2.97 -23.27
N VAL A 614 26.44 -2.76 -23.86
CA VAL A 614 26.67 -2.95 -25.30
C VAL A 614 26.36 -4.38 -25.73
N LEU A 615 26.83 -5.38 -24.96
CA LEU A 615 26.55 -6.79 -25.25
C LEU A 615 25.05 -7.11 -25.17
N ALA A 616 24.36 -6.57 -24.16
CA ALA A 616 22.92 -6.73 -23.98
C ALA A 616 22.12 -6.14 -25.15
N LEU A 617 22.41 -4.90 -25.53
CA LEU A 617 21.72 -4.20 -26.63
C LEU A 617 22.00 -4.86 -27.98
N ALA A 618 23.23 -5.32 -28.23
CA ALA A 618 23.57 -6.06 -29.45
C ALA A 618 22.82 -7.40 -29.54
N ALA A 619 22.74 -8.15 -28.43
CA ALA A 619 21.95 -9.37 -28.38
C ALA A 619 20.46 -9.12 -28.66
N GLN A 620 19.90 -8.04 -28.11
CA GLN A 620 18.51 -7.64 -28.36
C GLN A 620 18.29 -7.28 -29.84
N GLU A 621 19.20 -6.53 -30.46
CA GLU A 621 19.12 -6.20 -31.88
C GLU A 621 19.13 -7.46 -32.76
N LEU A 622 19.96 -8.45 -32.42
CA LEU A 622 20.05 -9.72 -33.14
C LEU A 622 18.81 -10.62 -32.95
N SER A 623 18.11 -10.49 -31.83
CA SER A 623 16.91 -11.28 -31.54
C SER A 623 15.65 -10.74 -32.24
N LYS A 624 15.60 -9.44 -32.57
CA LYS A 624 14.43 -8.80 -33.21
C LYS A 624 14.19 -9.27 -34.66
N PRO A 625 12.93 -9.50 -35.06
CA PRO A 625 12.59 -9.84 -36.44
C PRO A 625 12.80 -8.62 -37.37
N LEU A 626 13.42 -8.83 -38.54
CA LEU A 626 13.81 -7.79 -39.52
C LEU A 626 12.65 -6.92 -40.08
N ALA A 627 11.39 -7.16 -39.71
CA ALA A 627 10.21 -6.52 -40.30
C ALA A 627 9.91 -5.09 -39.79
N GLU A 628 10.60 -4.60 -38.76
CA GLU A 628 10.38 -3.26 -38.17
C GLU A 628 11.41 -2.22 -38.59
N ARG A 629 11.99 -2.35 -39.80
CA ARG A 629 12.90 -1.35 -40.35
C ARG A 629 12.21 -0.51 -41.43
N ARG A 630 11.19 0.26 -41.04
CA ARG A 630 10.67 1.41 -41.81
C ARG A 630 10.36 2.56 -40.85
N ASP A 631 11.23 3.56 -40.91
CA ASP A 631 11.05 4.97 -40.56
C ASP A 631 10.26 5.31 -39.29
N SER A 632 10.98 5.36 -38.16
CA SER A 632 10.65 6.25 -37.05
C SER A 632 11.93 6.97 -36.59
N PRO A 633 11.87 8.29 -36.31
CA PRO A 633 12.99 8.99 -35.73
C PRO A 633 13.23 8.45 -34.32
N VAL A 634 14.50 8.45 -33.93
CA VAL A 634 15.05 8.01 -32.63
C VAL A 634 14.06 8.17 -31.48
N CYS A 635 13.56 7.04 -30.98
CA CYS A 635 12.95 6.92 -29.65
C CYS A 635 13.80 5.94 -28.84
N THR A 636 14.42 6.47 -27.80
CA THR A 636 14.90 5.72 -26.63
C THR A 636 13.78 4.81 -26.14
N ALA A 637 14.02 3.50 -26.16
CA ALA A 637 13.13 2.55 -25.53
C ALA A 637 13.30 2.66 -24.02
N ASP A 638 12.27 3.19 -23.38
CA ASP A 638 12.07 3.17 -21.94
C ASP A 638 12.25 1.76 -21.38
N SER A 639 13.18 1.65 -20.44
CA SER A 639 13.07 0.67 -19.37
C SER A 639 11.79 1.00 -18.61
N ALA A 640 10.92 0.00 -18.44
CA ALA A 640 9.65 0.16 -17.76
C ALA A 640 9.85 0.67 -16.32
N ASP A 641 9.64 1.97 -16.12
CA ASP A 641 9.30 2.57 -14.84
C ASP A 641 7.78 2.77 -14.80
N LEU A 642 7.16 2.13 -13.82
CA LEU A 642 5.85 2.49 -13.33
C LEU A 642 6.01 3.80 -12.54
N MET A 643 5.60 4.94 -13.09
CA MET A 643 4.88 5.98 -12.35
C MET A 643 4.17 6.98 -13.28
N THR A 644 2.95 7.30 -12.89
CA THR A 644 1.97 8.16 -13.55
C THR A 644 2.35 9.64 -13.46
N GLY A 645 2.22 10.37 -14.57
CA GLY A 645 2.26 11.84 -14.60
C GLY A 645 1.60 12.36 -15.89
N ASP A 646 0.59 13.22 -15.72
CA ASP A 646 -0.33 13.70 -16.76
C ASP A 646 0.35 14.36 -17.97
N ASN A 647 0.06 13.84 -19.17
CA ASN A 647 0.32 14.50 -20.45
C ASN A 647 -1.00 14.69 -21.24
N PRO A 648 -1.23 15.84 -21.89
CA PRO A 648 -2.53 16.27 -22.43
C PRO A 648 -3.06 15.51 -23.66
N LEU A 649 -2.43 14.40 -24.05
CA LEU A 649 -2.90 13.47 -25.09
C LEU A 649 -3.79 12.34 -24.55
N HIS A 650 -3.89 12.19 -23.22
CA HIS A 650 -4.54 11.06 -22.55
C HIS A 650 -6.07 11.00 -22.73
N TRP A 651 -6.76 12.13 -22.89
CA TRP A 651 -8.23 12.12 -22.96
C TRP A 651 -8.78 11.47 -24.24
N ARG A 652 -8.07 11.54 -25.38
CA ARG A 652 -8.49 10.87 -26.62
C ARG A 652 -8.39 9.37 -26.49
N GLU A 653 -7.32 8.86 -25.88
CA GLU A 653 -7.16 7.44 -25.62
C GLU A 653 -8.16 6.92 -24.56
N VAL A 654 -8.47 7.72 -23.55
CA VAL A 654 -9.50 7.40 -22.56
C VAL A 654 -10.88 7.40 -23.22
N VAL A 655 -11.17 8.34 -24.12
CA VAL A 655 -12.42 8.38 -24.88
C VAL A 655 -12.50 7.20 -25.85
N ASP A 656 -11.42 6.84 -26.56
CA ASP A 656 -11.38 5.68 -27.43
C ASP A 656 -11.55 4.37 -26.65
N LYS A 657 -10.92 4.24 -25.48
CA LYS A 657 -11.13 3.10 -24.57
C LYS A 657 -12.56 3.07 -24.02
N ARG A 658 -13.19 4.23 -23.78
CA ARG A 658 -14.59 4.34 -23.32
C ARG A 658 -15.60 4.03 -24.43
N ILE A 659 -15.28 4.40 -25.67
CA ILE A 659 -16.04 4.04 -26.87
C ILE A 659 -15.90 2.53 -27.13
N GLN A 660 -14.69 1.96 -27.05
CA GLN A 660 -14.47 0.52 -27.22
C GLN A 660 -15.17 -0.33 -26.15
N SER A 661 -15.17 0.09 -24.88
CA SER A 661 -15.82 -0.63 -23.77
C SER A 661 -17.36 -0.52 -23.75
N LYS A 662 -17.93 0.54 -24.35
CA LYS A 662 -19.40 0.70 -24.45
C LYS A 662 -19.99 0.29 -25.79
N THR A 663 -19.16 0.02 -26.80
CA THR A 663 -19.64 -0.47 -28.09
C THR A 663 -19.69 -2.00 -28.07
N LYS A 664 -20.88 -2.58 -27.92
CA LYS A 664 -21.08 -4.03 -28.05
C LYS A 664 -20.94 -4.44 -29.52
N ARG A 665 -19.72 -4.58 -30.02
CA ARG A 665 -19.44 -5.14 -31.34
C ARG A 665 -19.65 -6.65 -31.30
N ARG A 666 -20.74 -7.12 -31.89
CA ARG A 666 -20.89 -8.53 -32.29
C ARG A 666 -20.03 -8.76 -33.54
N SER A 667 -18.73 -8.95 -33.37
CA SER A 667 -17.89 -9.49 -34.44
C SER A 667 -17.76 -11.00 -34.27
N LYS A 668 -18.29 -11.76 -35.24
CA LYS A 668 -17.84 -13.14 -35.51
C LYS A 668 -16.30 -13.12 -35.62
N GLY A 669 -15.66 -14.11 -35.00
CA GLY A 669 -14.21 -14.19 -34.87
C GLY A 669 -13.47 -13.84 -36.16
N SER A 670 -12.66 -12.79 -36.09
CA SER A 670 -11.58 -12.58 -37.04
C SER A 670 -10.38 -13.29 -36.47
N THR A 671 -10.03 -14.45 -37.05
CA THR A 671 -8.71 -15.05 -36.91
C THR A 671 -7.69 -13.99 -37.32
N GLN A 672 -6.98 -13.44 -36.34
CA GLN A 672 -5.79 -12.64 -36.61
C GLN A 672 -4.81 -13.57 -37.32
N PRO A 673 -4.29 -13.24 -38.52
CA PRO A 673 -3.29 -14.09 -39.16
C PRO A 673 -2.09 -14.22 -38.21
N SER A 674 -1.64 -15.45 -37.97
CA SER A 674 -0.47 -15.71 -37.13
C SER A 674 0.73 -14.92 -37.65
N ALA A 675 1.46 -14.27 -36.75
CA ALA A 675 2.67 -13.55 -37.08
C ALA A 675 3.61 -14.46 -37.90
N LYS A 676 4.12 -13.97 -39.04
CA LYS A 676 5.10 -14.71 -39.84
C LYS A 676 6.32 -14.98 -38.97
N ALA A 677 6.62 -16.26 -38.71
CA ALA A 677 7.80 -16.65 -37.97
C ALA A 677 9.06 -16.12 -38.69
N ALA A 678 9.85 -15.32 -37.99
CA ALA A 678 11.12 -14.80 -38.47
C ALA A 678 12.28 -15.52 -37.74
N PRO A 679 13.39 -15.82 -38.41
CA PRO A 679 14.52 -16.49 -37.79
C PRO A 679 15.22 -15.58 -36.77
N ASN A 680 15.48 -16.12 -35.59
CA ASN A 680 16.25 -15.45 -34.54
C ASN A 680 17.75 -15.45 -34.93
N ARG A 681 18.32 -14.29 -35.26
CA ARG A 681 19.74 -14.17 -35.66
C ARG A 681 20.70 -14.31 -34.48
N PHE A 682 20.21 -14.15 -33.25
CA PHE A 682 21.00 -14.35 -32.04
C PHE A 682 21.24 -15.83 -31.73
N ALA A 683 20.30 -16.72 -32.07
CA ALA A 683 20.39 -18.16 -31.77
C ALA A 683 21.73 -18.84 -32.13
N PRO A 684 22.33 -18.65 -33.33
CA PRO A 684 23.61 -19.29 -33.67
C PRO A 684 24.82 -18.71 -32.93
N VAL A 685 24.73 -17.49 -32.39
CA VAL A 685 25.85 -16.80 -31.72
C VAL A 685 25.69 -16.73 -30.21
N ALA A 686 24.52 -17.09 -29.66
CA ALA A 686 24.18 -16.97 -28.23
C ALA A 686 25.23 -17.57 -27.29
N GLY A 687 25.81 -18.72 -27.62
CA GLY A 687 26.86 -19.36 -26.83
C GLY A 687 28.13 -18.52 -26.67
N HIS A 688 28.48 -17.71 -27.68
CA HIS A 688 29.65 -16.83 -27.63
C HIS A 688 29.44 -15.65 -26.69
N PHE A 689 28.20 -15.16 -26.55
CA PHE A 689 27.87 -14.14 -25.56
C PHE A 689 27.83 -14.72 -24.15
N PHE A 690 27.13 -15.84 -24.00
CA PHE A 690 26.82 -16.41 -22.70
C PHE A 690 28.02 -17.08 -22.03
N PHE A 691 28.65 -18.07 -22.67
CA PHE A 691 29.69 -18.88 -22.02
C PHE A 691 31.00 -18.13 -21.83
N LEU A 692 31.33 -17.17 -22.70
CA LEU A 692 32.53 -16.35 -22.52
C LEU A 692 32.39 -15.42 -21.32
N LEU A 693 31.21 -14.82 -21.14
CA LEU A 693 30.93 -13.99 -19.97
C LEU A 693 30.88 -14.85 -18.69
N LEU A 694 30.37 -16.07 -18.74
CA LEU A 694 30.30 -16.98 -17.59
C LEU A 694 31.64 -17.68 -17.27
N ARG A 695 32.69 -17.57 -18.08
CA ARG A 695 33.88 -18.44 -17.95
C ARG A 695 34.77 -18.17 -16.74
N ASN A 696 34.92 -16.92 -16.32
CA ASN A 696 35.94 -16.49 -15.34
C ASN A 696 35.34 -15.78 -14.12
N TYR A 697 34.05 -16.01 -13.82
CA TYR A 697 33.34 -15.31 -12.73
C TYR A 697 33.92 -15.60 -11.33
N ASP A 698 34.58 -16.75 -11.18
CA ASP A 698 35.11 -17.31 -9.93
C ASP A 698 36.58 -16.94 -9.68
N LYS A 699 37.22 -16.18 -10.59
CA LYS A 699 38.63 -15.79 -10.48
C LYS A 699 38.75 -14.40 -9.87
N PRO A 700 39.10 -14.27 -8.58
CA PRO A 700 39.30 -12.96 -7.97
C PRO A 700 40.55 -12.30 -8.57
N GLN A 701 40.40 -11.06 -9.02
CA GLN A 701 41.51 -10.19 -9.37
C GLN A 701 41.76 -9.22 -8.21
N MET A 702 43.00 -8.72 -8.07
CA MET A 702 43.40 -7.86 -6.95
C MET A 702 42.50 -6.62 -6.73
N THR A 703 41.86 -6.12 -7.80
CA THR A 703 40.99 -4.93 -7.79
C THR A 703 39.59 -5.20 -8.35
N PHE A 704 39.25 -6.47 -8.62
CA PHE A 704 37.95 -6.86 -9.15
C PHE A 704 37.56 -8.24 -8.66
N ASP A 705 36.59 -8.28 -7.77
CA ASP A 705 36.10 -9.49 -7.13
C ASP A 705 34.57 -9.55 -7.23
N LEU A 706 34.10 -10.26 -8.25
CA LEU A 706 32.68 -10.44 -8.53
C LEU A 706 31.94 -11.16 -7.41
N LEU A 707 32.58 -12.15 -6.76
CA LEU A 707 31.97 -12.91 -5.66
C LEU A 707 32.24 -12.30 -4.28
N GLY A 708 33.16 -11.34 -4.21
CA GLY A 708 33.42 -10.50 -3.04
C GLY A 708 32.66 -9.18 -3.11
N GLY A 709 33.37 -8.05 -3.19
CA GLY A 709 32.80 -6.72 -2.97
C GLY A 709 32.01 -6.11 -4.14
N ASP A 710 32.15 -6.60 -5.37
CA ASP A 710 31.63 -5.95 -6.57
C ASP A 710 30.18 -6.36 -6.92
N HIS A 711 29.29 -6.30 -5.92
CA HIS A 711 27.90 -6.78 -6.03
C HIS A 711 27.10 -6.12 -7.15
N LEU A 712 27.34 -4.83 -7.44
CA LEU A 712 26.64 -4.10 -8.50
C LEU A 712 26.96 -4.70 -9.88
N VAL A 713 28.24 -4.99 -10.14
CA VAL A 713 28.67 -5.60 -11.40
C VAL A 713 28.21 -7.05 -11.47
N LEU A 714 28.28 -7.80 -10.36
CA LEU A 714 27.77 -9.16 -10.28
C LEU A 714 26.26 -9.21 -10.61
N GLY A 715 25.44 -8.38 -9.96
CA GLY A 715 23.99 -8.35 -10.18
C GLY A 715 23.64 -7.99 -11.63
N ARG A 716 24.36 -7.03 -12.23
CA ARG A 716 24.20 -6.65 -13.64
C ARG A 716 24.67 -7.74 -14.60
N MET A 717 25.75 -8.45 -14.29
CA MET A 717 26.24 -9.59 -15.07
C MET A 717 25.22 -10.73 -15.07
N ILE A 718 24.68 -11.11 -13.89
CA ILE A 718 23.66 -12.17 -13.77
C ILE A 718 22.40 -11.78 -14.56
N HIS A 719 21.94 -10.54 -14.44
CA HIS A 719 20.80 -10.06 -15.23
C HIS A 719 21.08 -10.13 -16.74
N THR A 720 22.29 -9.77 -17.17
CA THR A 720 22.71 -9.83 -18.59
C THR A 720 22.75 -11.27 -19.11
N LEU A 721 23.23 -12.22 -18.30
CA LEU A 721 23.19 -13.65 -18.61
C LEU A 721 21.75 -14.18 -18.70
N GLY A 722 20.87 -13.75 -17.79
CA GLY A 722 19.43 -14.01 -17.86
C GLY A 722 18.80 -13.48 -19.15
N LEU A 723 19.19 -12.27 -19.57
CA LEU A 723 18.72 -11.67 -20.81
C LEU A 723 19.21 -12.48 -22.03
N PHE A 724 20.47 -12.91 -22.07
CA PHE A 724 20.94 -13.78 -23.16
C PHE A 724 20.18 -15.10 -23.22
N MET A 725 19.85 -15.70 -22.07
CA MET A 725 18.97 -16.88 -22.03
C MET A 725 17.59 -16.55 -22.63
N HIS A 726 17.00 -15.42 -22.25
CA HIS A 726 15.72 -14.97 -22.78
C HIS A 726 15.73 -14.70 -24.29
N LEU A 727 16.80 -14.12 -24.80
CA LEU A 727 16.92 -13.82 -26.24
C LEU A 727 17.25 -15.07 -27.07
N ALA A 728 17.69 -16.15 -26.43
CA ALA A 728 17.99 -17.44 -27.04
C ALA A 728 16.79 -18.42 -27.04
N VAL A 729 15.55 -17.94 -26.86
CA VAL A 729 14.34 -18.77 -26.96
C VAL A 729 14.34 -19.59 -28.25
N ASN A 730 14.08 -20.90 -28.13
CA ASN A 730 14.10 -21.90 -29.20
C ASN A 730 15.48 -22.15 -29.87
N ALA A 731 16.58 -21.63 -29.33
CA ALA A 731 17.92 -21.99 -29.79
C ALA A 731 18.31 -23.40 -29.30
N PRO A 732 19.00 -24.23 -30.11
CA PRO A 732 19.41 -25.57 -29.69
C PRO A 732 20.36 -25.55 -28.47
N ILE A 733 21.13 -24.47 -28.30
CA ILE A 733 22.07 -24.27 -27.19
C ILE A 733 21.39 -23.82 -25.89
N ALA A 734 20.10 -23.47 -25.92
CA ALA A 734 19.37 -22.94 -24.77
C ALA A 734 19.34 -23.91 -23.58
N ALA A 735 19.26 -25.23 -23.83
CA ALA A 735 19.29 -26.24 -22.77
C ALA A 735 20.62 -26.20 -21.98
N GLN A 736 21.74 -26.14 -22.70
CA GLN A 736 23.08 -26.06 -22.10
C GLN A 736 23.28 -24.73 -21.36
N MET A 737 22.83 -23.61 -21.95
CA MET A 737 22.89 -22.30 -21.31
C MET A 737 22.06 -22.25 -20.02
N GLY A 738 20.83 -22.78 -20.06
CA GLY A 738 19.94 -22.78 -18.90
C GLY A 738 20.49 -23.60 -17.74
N ARG A 739 21.08 -24.78 -18.01
CA ARG A 739 21.76 -25.58 -16.98
C ARG A 739 22.93 -24.84 -16.35
N ALA A 740 23.83 -24.28 -17.17
CA ALA A 740 24.97 -23.52 -16.66
C ALA A 740 24.56 -22.26 -15.88
N LEU A 741 23.47 -21.59 -16.31
CA LEU A 741 22.92 -20.43 -15.62
C LEU A 741 22.35 -20.81 -14.25
N LEU A 742 21.59 -21.91 -14.18
CA LEU A 742 21.04 -22.40 -12.92
C LEU A 742 22.15 -22.84 -11.96
N ASP A 743 23.16 -23.58 -12.44
CA ASP A 743 24.30 -23.99 -11.61
C ASP A 743 25.03 -22.78 -11.00
N PHE A 744 25.27 -21.74 -11.81
CA PHE A 744 25.90 -20.50 -11.34
C PHE A 744 25.02 -19.73 -10.34
N VAL A 745 23.75 -19.50 -10.70
CA VAL A 745 22.80 -18.76 -9.87
C VAL A 745 22.53 -19.49 -8.55
N TRP A 746 22.58 -20.83 -8.55
CA TRP A 746 22.44 -21.63 -7.34
C TRP A 746 23.49 -21.27 -6.30
N ALA A 747 24.73 -21.03 -6.70
CA ALA A 747 25.82 -20.66 -5.78
C ALA A 747 25.61 -19.29 -5.12
N VAL A 748 24.90 -18.36 -5.76
CA VAL A 748 24.72 -16.97 -5.30
C VAL A 748 23.28 -16.64 -4.88
N ARG A 749 22.40 -17.65 -4.77
CA ARG A 749 20.96 -17.43 -4.53
C ARG A 749 20.59 -16.77 -3.20
N TYR A 750 21.43 -16.93 -2.18
CA TYR A 750 21.24 -16.32 -0.84
C TYR A 750 22.12 -15.08 -0.63
N HIS A 751 22.34 -14.31 -1.68
CA HIS A 751 23.19 -13.12 -1.60
C HIS A 751 22.58 -12.01 -0.73
N THR A 752 23.43 -11.31 0.02
CA THR A 752 23.00 -10.25 0.95
C THR A 752 22.45 -9.02 0.22
N ASP A 753 23.05 -8.66 -0.91
CA ASP A 753 22.63 -7.54 -1.77
C ASP A 753 21.36 -7.87 -2.60
N GLN A 754 20.37 -6.97 -2.55
CA GLN A 754 19.10 -7.13 -3.24
C GLN A 754 19.20 -7.12 -4.77
N MET A 755 20.15 -6.38 -5.36
CA MET A 755 20.31 -6.33 -6.82
C MET A 755 20.80 -7.65 -7.37
N VAL A 756 21.67 -8.34 -6.62
CA VAL A 756 22.11 -9.70 -6.96
C VAL A 756 20.93 -10.67 -6.88
N ARG A 757 20.14 -10.64 -5.80
CA ARG A 757 18.95 -11.51 -5.66
C ARG A 757 17.91 -11.28 -6.76
N ARG A 758 17.63 -10.02 -7.12
CA ARG A 758 16.76 -9.67 -8.25
C ARG A 758 17.29 -10.23 -9.57
N GLY A 759 18.60 -10.08 -9.83
CA GLY A 759 19.26 -10.64 -11.01
C GLY A 759 19.15 -12.16 -11.07
N VAL A 760 19.37 -12.84 -9.94
CA VAL A 760 19.21 -14.29 -9.77
C VAL A 760 17.78 -14.73 -10.12
N LEU A 761 16.76 -14.10 -9.55
CA LEU A 761 15.36 -14.44 -9.83
C LEU A 761 14.98 -14.18 -11.29
N PHE A 762 15.45 -13.07 -11.87
CA PHE A 762 15.27 -12.79 -13.29
C PHE A 762 15.93 -13.86 -14.19
N ALA A 763 17.12 -14.32 -13.82
CA ALA A 763 17.83 -15.39 -14.54
C ALA A 763 17.04 -16.71 -14.49
N VAL A 764 16.51 -17.10 -13.31
CA VAL A 764 15.66 -18.28 -13.15
C VAL A 764 14.36 -18.17 -13.97
N CYS A 765 13.68 -17.03 -13.89
CA CYS A 765 12.54 -16.71 -14.76
C CYS A 765 12.88 -16.91 -16.25
N SER A 766 14.03 -16.39 -16.68
CA SER A 766 14.48 -16.44 -18.06
C SER A 766 14.74 -17.87 -18.53
N VAL A 767 15.26 -18.74 -17.67
CA VAL A 767 15.40 -20.17 -17.96
C VAL A 767 14.03 -20.83 -18.20
N PHE A 768 13.07 -20.59 -17.30
CA PHE A 768 11.73 -21.18 -17.41
C PHE A 768 10.94 -20.69 -18.62
N LEU A 769 11.18 -19.46 -19.08
CA LEU A 769 10.53 -18.91 -20.28
C LEU A 769 11.11 -19.45 -21.58
N SER A 770 12.41 -19.79 -21.58
CA SER A 770 13.18 -19.92 -22.82
C SER A 770 13.57 -21.35 -23.15
N MET A 771 13.61 -22.23 -22.15
CA MET A 771 13.88 -23.65 -22.33
C MET A 771 12.61 -24.41 -22.76
N PRO A 772 12.67 -25.29 -23.76
CA PRO A 772 11.57 -26.20 -24.09
C PRO A 772 11.19 -27.05 -22.88
N SER A 773 9.88 -27.25 -22.66
CA SER A 773 9.36 -27.94 -21.48
C SER A 773 9.74 -29.43 -21.40
N GLN A 774 10.13 -30.03 -22.53
CA GLN A 774 10.67 -31.39 -22.58
C GLN A 774 12.06 -31.44 -21.93
N ASN A 775 12.99 -30.58 -22.37
CA ASN A 775 14.35 -30.50 -21.84
C ASN A 775 14.39 -30.03 -20.38
N LEU A 776 13.43 -29.18 -19.98
CA LEU A 776 13.32 -28.72 -18.60
C LEU A 776 13.14 -29.91 -17.64
N LEU A 777 12.31 -30.89 -17.99
CA LEU A 777 12.05 -32.06 -17.15
C LEU A 777 13.13 -33.14 -17.26
N THR A 778 13.73 -33.34 -18.43
CA THR A 778 14.76 -34.38 -18.62
C THR A 778 16.12 -33.97 -18.07
N ASP A 779 16.51 -32.71 -18.24
CA ASP A 779 17.89 -32.27 -18.00
C ASP A 779 18.07 -31.59 -16.64
N LEU A 780 16.98 -31.16 -16.00
CA LEU A 780 16.99 -30.36 -14.76
C LEU A 780 16.07 -30.90 -13.64
N SER A 781 15.57 -32.14 -13.74
CA SER A 781 14.58 -32.71 -12.82
C SER A 781 14.86 -32.46 -11.34
N ASP A 782 16.10 -32.73 -10.90
CA ASP A 782 16.50 -32.67 -9.50
C ASP A 782 16.59 -31.22 -9.02
N GLN A 783 17.15 -30.34 -9.86
CA GLN A 783 17.28 -28.91 -9.58
C GLN A 783 15.93 -28.18 -9.58
N LEU A 784 14.94 -28.64 -10.37
CA LEU A 784 13.62 -28.01 -10.44
C LEU A 784 12.84 -28.12 -9.13
N PHE A 785 12.90 -29.26 -8.45
CA PHE A 785 12.20 -29.43 -7.17
C PHE A 785 12.81 -28.53 -6.10
N GLU A 786 14.13 -28.50 -5.99
CA GLU A 786 14.83 -27.61 -5.07
C GLU A 786 14.60 -26.13 -5.41
N THR A 787 14.59 -25.78 -6.71
CA THR A 787 14.31 -24.43 -7.18
C THR A 787 12.88 -24.03 -6.86
N ARG A 788 11.92 -24.94 -7.00
CA ARG A 788 10.51 -24.71 -6.64
C ARG A 788 10.35 -24.42 -5.14
N THR A 789 10.96 -25.22 -4.27
CA THR A 789 10.88 -25.00 -2.82
C THR A 789 11.54 -23.68 -2.44
N TRP A 790 12.73 -23.41 -2.97
CA TRP A 790 13.41 -22.14 -2.74
C TRP A 790 12.61 -20.92 -3.23
N LEU A 791 12.00 -20.98 -4.42
CA LEU A 791 11.15 -19.88 -4.91
C LEU A 791 9.91 -19.64 -4.04
N ALA A 792 9.33 -20.70 -3.45
CA ALA A 792 8.23 -20.56 -2.50
C ALA A 792 8.69 -19.84 -1.23
N ASP A 793 9.85 -20.21 -0.70
CA ASP A 793 10.45 -19.55 0.47
C ASP A 793 10.74 -18.07 0.19
N VAL A 794 11.28 -17.75 -0.99
CA VAL A 794 11.55 -16.36 -1.41
C VAL A 794 10.26 -15.56 -1.60
N ALA A 795 9.22 -16.16 -2.18
CA ALA A 795 7.93 -15.52 -2.39
C ALA A 795 7.26 -15.08 -1.08
N GLU A 796 7.46 -15.83 0.00
CA GLU A 796 6.92 -15.53 1.33
C GLU A 796 7.86 -14.69 2.20
N GLY A 797 9.18 -14.91 2.09
CA GLY A 797 10.16 -14.46 3.08
C GLY A 797 11.18 -13.40 2.63
N ASP A 798 11.32 -13.07 1.33
CA ASP A 798 12.30 -12.07 0.92
C ASP A 798 11.88 -10.65 1.33
N PRO A 799 12.78 -9.82 1.88
CA PRO A 799 12.45 -8.46 2.27
C PRO A 799 12.07 -7.56 1.09
N ASP A 800 12.62 -7.82 -0.10
CA ASP A 800 12.41 -7.00 -1.29
C ASP A 800 11.12 -7.39 -2.03
N ALA A 801 10.27 -6.40 -2.32
CA ALA A 801 8.98 -6.63 -2.97
C ALA A 801 9.13 -7.13 -4.41
N ASP A 802 10.14 -6.64 -5.13
CA ASP A 802 10.41 -7.06 -6.51
C ASP A 802 10.93 -8.50 -6.53
N CYS A 803 11.78 -8.90 -5.58
CA CYS A 803 12.16 -10.31 -5.40
C CYS A 803 10.93 -11.21 -5.16
N ARG A 804 10.03 -10.84 -4.23
CA ARG A 804 8.80 -11.63 -3.99
C ARG A 804 7.94 -11.73 -5.24
N SER A 805 7.77 -10.63 -5.97
CA SER A 805 7.02 -10.59 -7.24
C SER A 805 7.64 -11.51 -8.31
N LEU A 806 8.96 -11.40 -8.53
CA LEU A 806 9.68 -12.25 -9.48
C LEU A 806 9.65 -13.73 -9.10
N ALA A 807 9.70 -14.05 -7.80
CA ALA A 807 9.58 -15.42 -7.31
C ALA A 807 8.19 -16.01 -7.59
N VAL A 808 7.13 -15.26 -7.30
CA VAL A 808 5.75 -15.67 -7.62
C VAL A 808 5.56 -15.85 -9.14
N GLN A 809 6.09 -14.93 -9.94
CA GLN A 809 6.06 -15.06 -11.41
C GLN A 809 6.80 -16.32 -11.87
N SER A 810 7.99 -16.59 -11.33
CA SER A 810 8.78 -17.79 -11.62
C SER A 810 8.00 -19.07 -11.31
N LEU A 811 7.34 -19.14 -10.14
CA LEU A 811 6.52 -20.27 -9.73
C LEU A 811 5.34 -20.51 -10.66
N VAL A 812 4.64 -19.45 -11.06
CA VAL A 812 3.52 -19.53 -11.99
C VAL A 812 3.99 -20.05 -13.36
N LEU A 813 5.17 -19.61 -13.82
CA LEU A 813 5.76 -20.07 -15.08
C LEU A 813 6.14 -21.55 -15.00
N LEU A 814 6.77 -21.97 -13.89
CA LEU A 814 7.12 -23.37 -13.65
C LEU A 814 5.87 -24.27 -13.59
N ASP A 815 4.82 -23.85 -12.89
CA ASP A 815 3.57 -24.62 -12.83
C ASP A 815 2.87 -24.72 -14.19
N LYS A 816 2.93 -23.66 -15.01
CA LYS A 816 2.40 -23.67 -16.37
C LYS A 816 3.17 -24.63 -17.28
N SER A 817 4.51 -24.63 -17.21
CA SER A 817 5.34 -25.53 -18.03
C SER A 817 5.13 -27.00 -17.65
N LEU A 818 5.02 -27.31 -16.36
CA LEU A 818 4.69 -28.65 -15.85
C LEU A 818 3.29 -29.12 -16.29
N LYS A 819 2.26 -28.27 -16.18
CA LYS A 819 0.89 -28.60 -16.60
C LYS A 819 0.78 -28.83 -18.10
N LYS A 820 1.52 -28.05 -18.91
CA LYS A 820 1.53 -28.21 -20.36
C LYS A 820 2.07 -29.59 -20.78
N GLN A 821 3.06 -30.12 -20.07
CA GLN A 821 3.59 -31.47 -20.33
C GLN A 821 2.63 -32.57 -19.88
N LEU A 822 1.94 -32.41 -18.75
CA LEU A 822 0.92 -33.37 -18.28
C LEU A 822 -0.30 -33.46 -19.22
N GLN A 823 -0.57 -32.41 -20.00
CA GLN A 823 -1.69 -32.33 -20.94
C GLN A 823 -1.34 -32.79 -22.37
N ASP A 824 -0.06 -33.07 -22.66
CA ASP A 824 0.41 -33.46 -24.00
C ASP A 824 1.09 -34.86 -23.95
N PRO A 825 0.32 -35.96 -23.76
CA PRO A 825 0.88 -37.30 -23.64
C PRO A 825 1.41 -37.90 -24.96
N GLN A 826 1.24 -37.21 -26.10
CA GLN A 826 1.67 -37.72 -27.41
C GLN A 826 3.13 -37.44 -27.78
N ALA A 827 3.89 -36.72 -26.95
CA ALA A 827 5.34 -36.52 -27.16
C ALA A 827 6.22 -37.58 -26.46
N LEU A 828 5.62 -38.53 -25.74
CA LEU A 828 6.28 -39.68 -25.13
C LEU A 828 5.93 -40.95 -25.94
N GLY A 829 6.52 -41.06 -27.13
CA GLY A 829 6.47 -42.25 -27.98
C GLY A 829 7.83 -42.42 -28.69
N PRO A 830 8.40 -43.64 -28.75
CA PRO A 830 9.81 -43.87 -29.02
C PRO A 830 10.10 -43.91 -30.52
N GLU A 831 11.12 -43.21 -30.99
CA GLU A 831 11.87 -43.61 -32.19
C GLU A 831 13.37 -43.37 -31.95
N SER A 832 14.13 -44.28 -32.55
CA SER A 832 15.53 -44.65 -32.31
C SER A 832 16.57 -43.64 -32.75
#